data_AF-A0A830BCN3-F1
#
_entry.id   AF-A0A830BCN3-F1
#
_cell.length_a   1.000
_cell.length_b   1.000
_cell.length_c   1.000
_cell.angle_alpha   90.00
_cell.angle_beta   90.00
_cell.angle_gamma   90.00
#
_symmetry.space_group_name_H-M   'P 1'
#
loop_
_entity.id
_entity.type
_entity.pdbx_description
1 polymer ?
#
loop_
_entity_poly.entity_id
_entity_poly.type
_entity_poly.pdbx_seq_one_letter_code
_entity_poly.pdbx_strand_id
1 'polypeptide(L)'
;MGTQKVNLAVIIKNPSNDDEFVLIKQNPPPKFNDPEYDSYQDSDLWDLPSVQLSPLDSPLSSNQVKIEAEENYLLELLNQFDFDSAVNQVFEQVGLEKTIKVKWNFSKLIEEPEFGPGIPVKTVYIVGKLETHDGKLEDCSKWMSTKECADLLLEVKPCNDRVGSLVVVGLLNDSMQFANSNIPPTLRSQEYPPGVKVVPMRSRTAKPFHTTNLVVFAPRNNYDDVVGGDNFVANGDALIIDPGCSSTMHKELEQIITALPRKLIVFVTHHHHDHVDGLSVVQKYNPDATLLAHENTFRRIRKDDWSLGYIPVVGSEEICIGGQRCSILSLSISKCVELINLCYFSQGSSLLDITSGGNMSDYFRTTYKFMELSPHVLIPMHGRINMWPKHMLCGYLKNRRNRESTILKAIEDGAKTLFDIVASTYADVDRSLWIHAASNVRLHVDHLAEQNKLPKDFSMQKFQSTFKIFKVLGAGAVAGIAVFYSFRQIGMIINDHFKKFVLYEDLSLSSLNAFPPLFSSAPSSHHPCQQQCNNISNTTQSFKEWISPNDLWHSMSDEELRWRASMVPRIVDYPFNRTRKVAFMFLTRGKLPLAPLWEMFFKGHEGLFSIYLHTLPEFTNEPDKSSVFYKRRIPSKLVQWGKSTMIDAERRLLANALLDFTNERFVLLSETCIPLFNFSTIYIHLINANQSFLSTFDDPRPIGRGRYNKRMGPAIELSDWRKGSQWFEVNRELALAIVSDVTYYPIFRNHCLPPCYMDEHYLPTLVTKICPNLTSNMTITWTDWSEGGSHPRMFKRNDVTQGFLESIRNGFNCTYNGEMSSICYLFTRKFHPSTLQPLLKIAPKLLGFSP
;
A
#
# COMPACT_ATOMS: atom_id res chain seq x y z
N MET A 1 -35.07 -17.96 13.02
CA MET A 1 -34.86 -16.71 13.78
C MET A 1 -33.54 -16.88 14.52
N GLY A 2 -32.51 -16.13 14.15
CA GLY A 2 -31.19 -16.27 14.78
C GLY A 2 -31.21 -15.66 16.18
N THR A 3 -30.65 -16.36 17.17
CA THR A 3 -30.46 -15.87 18.54
C THR A 3 -29.65 -14.57 18.51
N GLN A 4 -30.15 -13.52 19.18
CA GLN A 4 -29.48 -12.23 19.28
C GLN A 4 -28.10 -12.42 19.92
N LYS A 5 -27.03 -11.98 19.24
CA LYS A 5 -25.66 -12.04 19.78
C LYS A 5 -25.48 -10.88 20.76
N VAL A 6 -25.28 -11.20 22.03
CA VAL A 6 -24.96 -10.24 23.09
C VAL A 6 -23.57 -10.53 23.61
N ASN A 7 -22.74 -9.50 23.73
CA ASN A 7 -21.40 -9.54 24.29
C ASN A 7 -21.38 -8.83 25.66
N LEU A 8 -20.49 -9.26 26.53
CA LEU A 8 -20.12 -8.58 27.75
C LEU A 8 -18.73 -7.96 27.56
N ALA A 9 -18.60 -6.66 27.82
CA ALA A 9 -17.33 -5.96 27.94
C ALA A 9 -17.14 -5.50 29.39
N VAL A 10 -15.96 -5.74 29.96
CA VAL A 10 -15.72 -5.55 31.39
C VAL A 10 -14.66 -4.50 31.62
N ILE A 11 -14.98 -3.50 32.45
CA ILE A 11 -14.06 -2.45 32.88
C ILE A 11 -13.63 -2.79 34.30
N ILE A 12 -12.42 -3.33 34.45
CA ILE A 12 -11.83 -3.63 35.76
C ILE A 12 -10.91 -2.47 36.13
N LYS A 13 -11.26 -1.72 37.18
CA LYS A 13 -10.46 -0.59 37.67
C LYS A 13 -9.31 -1.05 38.56
N ASN A 14 -8.17 -0.36 38.44
CA ASN A 14 -7.01 -0.61 39.29
C ASN A 14 -7.34 -0.21 40.75
N PRO A 15 -7.11 -1.09 41.74
CA PRO A 15 -7.37 -0.79 43.15
C PRO A 15 -6.52 0.36 43.70
N SER A 16 -5.33 0.56 43.13
CA SER A 16 -4.34 1.56 43.56
C SER A 16 -4.36 2.86 42.74
N ASN A 17 -4.99 2.86 41.56
CA ASN A 17 -5.13 4.03 40.70
C ASN A 17 -6.50 4.04 40.02
N ASP A 18 -7.42 4.88 40.49
CA ASP A 18 -8.80 4.91 39.98
C ASP A 18 -8.93 5.40 38.52
N ASP A 19 -7.86 5.97 37.96
CA ASP A 19 -7.77 6.42 36.56
C ASP A 19 -7.36 5.31 35.58
N GLU A 20 -6.91 4.15 36.09
CA GLU A 20 -6.44 3.02 35.29
C GLU A 20 -7.46 1.87 35.25
N PHE A 21 -7.49 1.17 34.12
CA PHE A 21 -8.26 -0.04 33.88
C PHE A 21 -7.45 -1.06 33.10
N VAL A 22 -7.83 -2.33 33.22
CA VAL A 22 -7.12 -3.41 32.53
C VAL A 22 -7.53 -3.48 31.06
N LEU A 23 -6.54 -3.63 30.19
CA LEU A 23 -6.69 -3.99 28.79
C LEU A 23 -6.03 -5.32 28.50
N ILE A 24 -6.60 -6.06 27.56
CA ILE A 24 -6.04 -7.32 27.08
C ILE A 24 -5.60 -7.18 25.62
N LYS A 25 -4.49 -7.84 25.30
CA LYS A 25 -3.99 -7.96 23.94
C LYS A 25 -4.94 -8.86 23.14
N GLN A 26 -5.52 -8.31 22.08
CA GLN A 26 -6.43 -9.02 21.19
C GLN A 26 -5.65 -9.98 20.29
N ASN A 27 -6.21 -11.18 20.09
CA ASN A 27 -5.63 -12.16 19.18
C ASN A 27 -5.78 -11.68 17.72
N PRO A 28 -4.68 -11.66 16.93
CA PRO A 28 -4.78 -11.36 15.52
C PRO A 28 -5.55 -12.49 14.80
N PRO A 29 -6.16 -12.19 13.63
CA PRO A 29 -6.79 -13.22 12.82
C PRO A 29 -5.81 -14.33 12.39
N PRO A 30 -6.31 -15.54 12.06
CA PRO A 30 -5.45 -16.66 11.66
C PRO A 30 -4.56 -16.32 10.47
N LYS A 31 -3.31 -16.78 10.51
CA LYS A 31 -2.35 -16.60 9.41
C LYS A 31 -2.83 -17.24 8.11
N PHE A 32 -2.37 -16.70 6.99
CA PHE A 32 -2.70 -17.20 5.67
C PHE A 32 -1.90 -18.44 5.27
N ASN A 33 -0.85 -18.80 6.03
CA ASN A 33 0.14 -19.82 5.66
C ASN A 33 0.83 -19.49 4.33
N ASP A 34 1.10 -18.21 4.12
CA ASP A 34 1.73 -17.66 2.94
C ASP A 34 2.82 -16.68 3.40
N PRO A 35 4.12 -16.98 3.19
CA PRO A 35 5.20 -16.16 3.71
C PRO A 35 5.16 -14.69 3.26
N GLU A 36 4.62 -14.41 2.07
CA GLU A 36 4.46 -13.03 1.59
C GLU A 36 3.42 -12.30 2.45
N TYR A 37 2.22 -12.86 2.56
CA TYR A 37 1.11 -12.22 3.27
C TYR A 37 1.31 -12.22 4.79
N ASP A 38 1.88 -13.28 5.35
CA ASP A 38 2.16 -13.38 6.79
C ASP A 38 3.33 -12.48 7.24
N SER A 39 4.06 -11.89 6.30
CA SER A 39 5.06 -10.84 6.60
C SER A 39 4.43 -9.49 6.93
N TYR A 40 3.21 -9.22 6.46
CA TYR A 40 2.47 -7.99 6.74
C TYR A 40 1.71 -8.11 8.06
N GLN A 41 2.37 -7.77 9.16
CA GLN A 41 1.78 -7.85 10.49
C GLN A 41 1.23 -6.48 10.94
N ASP A 42 -0.01 -6.50 11.40
CA ASP A 42 -0.63 -5.40 12.12
C ASP A 42 -0.02 -5.28 13.53
N SER A 43 0.10 -4.06 14.05
CA SER A 43 0.56 -3.86 15.43
C SER A 43 -0.40 -4.47 16.44
N ASP A 44 0.11 -4.72 17.63
CA ASP A 44 -0.66 -5.21 18.77
C ASP A 44 -1.88 -4.31 19.04
N LEU A 45 -3.03 -4.95 19.23
CA LEU A 45 -4.30 -4.30 19.53
C LEU A 45 -4.69 -4.60 20.96
N TRP A 46 -4.92 -3.56 21.75
CA TRP A 46 -5.32 -3.64 23.15
C TRP A 46 -6.76 -3.14 23.30
N ASP A 47 -7.65 -3.95 23.85
CA ASP A 47 -9.05 -3.59 24.04
C ASP A 47 -9.56 -4.11 25.39
N LEU A 48 -10.77 -3.68 25.77
CA LEU A 48 -11.41 -4.18 26.99
C LEU A 48 -11.60 -5.71 26.90
N PRO A 49 -11.39 -6.44 28.02
CA PRO A 49 -11.72 -7.85 28.06
C PRO A 49 -13.21 -8.04 27.77
N SER A 50 -13.50 -9.00 26.90
CA SER A 50 -14.87 -9.24 26.45
C SER A 50 -15.12 -10.71 26.11
N VAL A 51 -16.39 -11.10 26.20
CA VAL A 51 -16.86 -12.46 25.96
C VAL A 51 -18.28 -12.44 25.41
N GLN A 52 -18.63 -13.42 24.57
CA GLN A 52 -20.00 -13.59 24.11
C GLN A 52 -20.85 -14.21 25.22
N LEU A 53 -21.98 -13.58 25.55
CA LEU A 53 -22.90 -14.09 26.57
C LEU A 53 -23.65 -15.32 26.06
N SER A 54 -23.74 -16.33 26.92
CA SER A 54 -24.55 -17.54 26.67
C SER A 54 -25.96 -17.33 27.24
N PRO A 55 -27.02 -17.56 26.46
CA PRO A 55 -28.39 -17.46 26.96
C PRO A 55 -28.68 -18.57 27.99
N LEU A 56 -29.50 -18.25 28.99
CA LEU A 56 -29.99 -19.20 29.99
C LEU A 56 -31.32 -19.82 29.54
N ASP A 57 -31.44 -21.14 29.61
CA ASP A 57 -32.68 -21.87 29.32
C ASP A 57 -33.77 -21.68 30.41
N SER A 58 -33.36 -21.27 31.62
CA SER A 58 -34.23 -20.92 32.74
C SER A 58 -33.51 -19.95 33.69
N PRO A 59 -34.17 -18.95 34.29
CA PRO A 59 -33.53 -18.02 35.22
C PRO A 59 -32.93 -18.79 36.41
N LEU A 60 -31.61 -18.70 36.57
CA LEU A 60 -30.89 -19.32 37.68
C LEU A 60 -31.38 -18.71 39.01
N SER A 61 -31.68 -19.55 39.99
CA SER A 61 -32.17 -19.12 41.32
C SER A 61 -31.12 -18.37 42.14
N SER A 62 -29.86 -18.30 41.69
CA SER A 62 -28.81 -17.50 42.32
C SER A 62 -27.63 -17.27 41.36
N ASN A 63 -27.59 -16.15 40.64
CA ASN A 63 -26.32 -15.65 40.10
C ASN A 63 -25.44 -15.21 41.29
N GLN A 64 -24.19 -15.66 41.36
CA GLN A 64 -23.25 -15.23 42.40
C GLN A 64 -22.75 -13.80 42.12
N VAL A 65 -22.59 -13.45 40.85
CA VAL A 65 -22.34 -12.10 40.36
C VAL A 65 -23.64 -11.29 40.39
N LYS A 66 -23.74 -10.37 41.35
CA LYS A 66 -24.79 -9.36 41.39
C LYS A 66 -24.31 -8.12 40.64
N ILE A 67 -25.04 -7.77 39.57
CA ILE A 67 -24.85 -6.52 38.83
C ILE A 67 -25.88 -5.53 39.36
N GLU A 68 -25.44 -4.42 39.93
CA GLU A 68 -26.34 -3.33 40.29
C GLU A 68 -26.76 -2.56 39.03
N ALA A 69 -28.07 -2.41 38.82
CA ALA A 69 -28.66 -1.64 37.74
C ALA A 69 -29.88 -0.87 38.26
N GLU A 70 -30.05 0.37 37.83
CA GLU A 70 -31.09 1.27 38.35
C GLU A 70 -32.47 1.04 37.68
N GLU A 71 -32.52 0.43 36.50
CA GLU A 71 -33.75 0.27 35.71
C GLU A 71 -34.21 -1.19 35.61
N ASN A 72 -35.49 -1.46 35.90
CA ASN A 72 -36.05 -2.82 35.97
C ASN A 72 -35.93 -3.63 34.66
N TYR A 73 -36.06 -2.99 33.49
CA TYR A 73 -35.96 -3.69 32.20
C TYR A 73 -34.53 -4.17 31.91
N LEU A 74 -33.51 -3.48 32.47
CA LEU A 74 -32.12 -3.92 32.36
C LEU A 74 -31.90 -5.17 33.21
N LEU A 75 -32.47 -5.25 34.41
CA LEU A 75 -32.45 -6.48 35.20
C LEU A 75 -33.09 -7.66 34.45
N GLU A 76 -34.21 -7.44 33.77
CA GLU A 76 -34.86 -8.48 32.95
C GLU A 76 -33.97 -8.97 31.80
N LEU A 77 -33.22 -8.06 31.16
CA LEU A 77 -32.25 -8.43 30.13
C LEU A 77 -31.06 -9.20 30.73
N LEU A 78 -30.52 -8.72 31.87
CA LEU A 78 -29.38 -9.34 32.54
C LEU A 78 -29.70 -10.77 33.03
N ASN A 79 -30.94 -11.02 33.45
CA ASN A 79 -31.40 -12.34 33.91
C ASN A 79 -31.54 -13.39 32.80
N GLN A 80 -31.38 -13.01 31.53
CA GLN A 80 -31.44 -13.93 30.39
C GLN A 80 -30.10 -14.59 30.06
N PHE A 81 -29.00 -14.19 30.70
CA PHE A 81 -27.65 -14.62 30.34
C PHE A 81 -26.83 -15.11 31.55
N ASP A 82 -25.90 -16.03 31.28
CA ASP A 82 -24.96 -16.56 32.27
C ASP A 82 -23.78 -15.59 32.49
N PHE A 83 -23.97 -14.62 33.38
CA PHE A 83 -22.94 -13.65 33.75
C PHE A 83 -21.84 -14.25 34.63
N ASP A 84 -22.12 -15.29 35.40
CA ASP A 84 -21.12 -15.95 36.25
C ASP A 84 -20.05 -16.62 35.38
N SER A 85 -20.47 -17.40 34.38
CA SER A 85 -19.54 -18.00 33.40
C SER A 85 -18.78 -16.95 32.61
N ALA A 86 -19.46 -15.88 32.19
CA ALA A 86 -18.85 -14.80 31.41
C ALA A 86 -17.78 -14.03 32.19
N VAL A 87 -18.04 -13.63 33.44
CA VAL A 87 -17.06 -12.94 34.29
C VAL A 87 -15.88 -13.85 34.63
N ASN A 88 -16.13 -15.15 34.87
CA ASN A 88 -15.05 -16.12 35.10
C ASN A 88 -14.13 -16.25 33.88
N GLN A 89 -14.68 -16.28 32.66
CA GLN A 89 -13.88 -16.28 31.44
C GLN A 89 -13.08 -14.99 31.27
N VAL A 90 -13.64 -13.85 31.65
CA VAL A 90 -12.91 -12.57 31.67
C VAL A 90 -11.76 -12.61 32.67
N PHE A 91 -11.96 -13.14 33.88
CA PHE A 91 -10.89 -13.30 34.86
C PHE A 91 -9.78 -14.21 34.37
N GLU A 92 -10.11 -15.31 33.67
CA GLU A 92 -9.12 -16.16 33.01
C GLU A 92 -8.33 -15.39 31.94
N GLN A 93 -8.97 -14.51 31.15
CA GLN A 93 -8.27 -13.67 30.16
C GLN A 93 -7.26 -12.70 30.77
N VAL A 94 -7.49 -12.22 31.99
CA VAL A 94 -6.63 -11.22 32.66
C VAL A 94 -5.69 -11.82 33.71
N GLY A 95 -5.72 -13.14 33.93
CA GLY A 95 -4.91 -13.82 34.94
C GLY A 95 -5.35 -13.60 36.38
N LEU A 96 -6.63 -13.30 36.63
CA LEU A 96 -7.17 -13.09 37.97
C LEU A 96 -7.79 -14.37 38.55
N GLU A 97 -7.62 -14.59 39.86
CA GLU A 97 -8.19 -15.76 40.54
C GLU A 97 -9.72 -15.66 40.66
N LYS A 98 -10.41 -16.80 40.48
CA LYS A 98 -11.88 -16.90 40.56
C LYS A 98 -12.46 -16.60 41.97
N THR A 99 -11.61 -16.50 42.98
CA THR A 99 -11.95 -16.23 44.38
C THR A 99 -12.08 -14.73 44.69
N ILE A 100 -11.63 -13.86 43.77
CA ILE A 100 -11.65 -12.41 43.97
C ILE A 100 -13.09 -11.89 43.94
N LYS A 101 -13.50 -11.23 45.02
CA LYS A 101 -14.81 -10.58 45.10
C LYS A 101 -14.73 -9.21 44.44
N VAL A 102 -15.56 -9.00 43.43
CA VAL A 102 -15.73 -7.72 42.76
C VAL A 102 -17.18 -7.33 42.80
N LYS A 103 -17.45 -6.10 43.24
CA LYS A 103 -18.77 -5.50 43.13
C LYS A 103 -18.93 -4.95 41.71
N TRP A 104 -19.87 -5.52 40.94
CA TRP A 104 -20.13 -5.15 39.56
C TRP A 104 -21.31 -4.20 39.44
N ASN A 105 -21.14 -3.13 38.69
CA ASN A 105 -22.20 -2.18 38.37
C ASN A 105 -22.42 -2.19 36.86
N PHE A 106 -23.69 -2.14 36.44
CA PHE A 106 -24.03 -1.88 35.04
C PHE A 106 -23.53 -0.48 34.66
N SER A 107 -22.84 -0.37 33.52
CA SER A 107 -22.38 0.91 32.98
C SER A 107 -23.30 1.38 31.87
N LYS A 108 -23.44 0.59 30.80
CA LYS A 108 -24.28 0.93 29.64
C LYS A 108 -24.54 -0.29 28.75
N LEU A 109 -25.56 -0.19 27.91
CA LEU A 109 -25.86 -1.13 26.84
C LEU A 109 -25.72 -0.41 25.51
N ILE A 110 -24.83 -0.90 24.66
CA ILE A 110 -24.58 -0.31 23.34
C ILE A 110 -24.96 -1.31 22.28
N GLU A 111 -25.78 -0.87 21.32
CA GLU A 111 -26.13 -1.68 20.16
C GLU A 111 -25.43 -1.14 18.93
N GLU A 112 -24.72 -2.02 18.24
CA GLU A 112 -23.97 -1.72 17.03
C GLU A 112 -24.90 -1.16 15.93
N PRO A 113 -24.41 -0.24 15.08
CA PRO A 113 -25.10 0.14 13.85
C PRO A 113 -25.30 -1.03 12.87
N GLU A 114 -26.29 -0.91 11.98
CA GLU A 114 -26.60 -1.93 10.97
C GLU A 114 -25.64 -1.88 9.77
N PHE A 115 -24.37 -2.21 10.03
CA PHE A 115 -23.33 -2.28 9.00
C PHE A 115 -23.58 -3.37 7.95
N GLY A 116 -24.29 -4.45 8.32
CA GLY A 116 -24.59 -5.59 7.44
C GLY A 116 -23.36 -6.41 7.01
N PRO A 117 -23.57 -7.58 6.39
CA PRO A 117 -24.84 -8.31 6.28
C PRO A 117 -25.21 -9.08 7.55
N GLY A 118 -24.31 -9.16 8.54
CA GLY A 118 -24.59 -9.77 9.84
C GLY A 118 -25.51 -8.92 10.72
N ILE A 119 -26.21 -9.56 11.66
CA ILE A 119 -27.07 -8.90 12.65
C ILE A 119 -26.20 -7.99 13.54
N PRO A 120 -26.69 -6.78 13.92
CA PRO A 120 -26.02 -5.93 14.90
C PRO A 120 -25.72 -6.64 16.21
N VAL A 121 -24.54 -6.39 16.77
CA VAL A 121 -24.14 -6.92 18.09
C VAL A 121 -24.60 -5.97 19.19
N LYS A 122 -25.14 -6.52 20.28
CA LYS A 122 -25.37 -5.77 21.53
C LYS A 122 -24.22 -6.03 22.48
N THR A 123 -23.69 -4.99 23.10
CA THR A 123 -22.61 -5.10 24.09
C THR A 123 -23.05 -4.48 25.41
N VAL A 124 -23.10 -5.30 26.46
CA VAL A 124 -23.31 -4.89 27.85
C VAL A 124 -21.96 -4.51 28.44
N TYR A 125 -21.86 -3.32 28.99
CA TYR A 125 -20.70 -2.85 29.72
C TYR A 125 -20.97 -2.93 31.21
N ILE A 126 -20.06 -3.57 31.94
CA ILE A 126 -20.05 -3.56 33.41
C ILE A 126 -18.74 -2.98 33.91
N VAL A 127 -18.78 -2.36 35.08
CA VAL A 127 -17.61 -1.81 35.76
C VAL A 127 -17.47 -2.43 37.14
N GLY A 128 -16.25 -2.79 37.51
CA GLY A 128 -15.92 -3.32 38.82
C GLY A 128 -14.57 -2.79 39.30
N LYS A 129 -14.42 -2.64 40.61
CA LYS A 129 -13.15 -2.26 41.26
C LYS A 129 -12.66 -3.43 42.10
N LEU A 130 -11.38 -3.79 41.96
CA LEU A 130 -10.76 -4.83 42.78
C LEU A 130 -10.57 -4.32 44.21
N GLU A 131 -10.73 -5.17 45.23
CA GLU A 131 -10.61 -4.78 46.65
C GLU A 131 -9.15 -4.83 47.17
N THR A 132 -8.30 -5.72 46.64
CA THR A 132 -6.88 -5.88 47.00
C THR A 132 -6.00 -6.15 45.77
N HIS A 133 -4.72 -5.76 45.82
CA HIS A 133 -3.76 -5.93 44.72
C HIS A 133 -3.11 -7.33 44.78
N ASP A 134 -3.88 -8.40 44.57
CA ASP A 134 -3.40 -9.78 44.79
C ASP A 134 -3.03 -10.56 43.50
N GLY A 135 -3.06 -9.94 42.32
CA GLY A 135 -2.73 -10.62 41.06
C GLY A 135 -1.60 -9.93 40.30
N LYS A 136 -0.56 -10.68 39.94
CA LYS A 136 0.32 -10.30 38.83
C LYS A 136 -0.49 -10.53 37.55
N LEU A 137 -0.78 -9.46 36.80
CA LEU A 137 -1.43 -9.58 35.49
C LEU A 137 -0.63 -10.52 34.58
N GLU A 138 -1.32 -11.26 33.70
CA GLU A 138 -0.65 -12.03 32.65
C GLU A 138 0.13 -11.12 31.69
N ASP A 139 1.15 -11.66 31.03
CA ASP A 139 1.98 -10.92 30.04
C ASP A 139 1.14 -10.36 28.86
N CYS A 140 -0.09 -10.86 28.67
CA CYS A 140 -1.04 -10.41 27.66
C CYS A 140 -2.01 -9.31 28.15
N SER A 141 -1.85 -8.83 29.38
CA SER A 141 -2.70 -7.83 30.03
C SER A 141 -1.89 -6.65 30.55
N LYS A 142 -2.45 -5.43 30.53
CA LYS A 142 -1.79 -4.25 31.11
C LYS A 142 -2.78 -3.24 31.66
N TRP A 143 -2.33 -2.46 32.65
CA TRP A 143 -3.06 -1.29 33.13
C TRP A 143 -2.85 -0.11 32.18
N MET A 144 -3.92 0.59 31.83
CA MET A 144 -3.87 1.82 31.05
C MET A 144 -4.92 2.81 31.55
N SER A 145 -4.58 4.09 31.48
CA SER A 145 -5.51 5.19 31.75
C SER A 145 -6.27 5.62 30.49
N THR A 146 -7.37 6.36 30.68
CA THR A 146 -8.13 6.96 29.58
C THR A 146 -7.28 7.93 28.76
N LYS A 147 -6.38 8.67 29.44
CA LYS A 147 -5.45 9.61 28.81
C LYS A 147 -4.46 8.90 27.90
N GLU A 148 -3.80 7.85 28.38
CA GLU A 148 -2.85 7.08 27.55
C GLU A 148 -3.54 6.45 26.34
N CYS A 149 -4.77 5.96 26.51
CA CYS A 149 -5.57 5.44 25.40
C CYS A 149 -5.88 6.53 24.36
N ALA A 150 -6.25 7.74 24.82
CA ALA A 150 -6.50 8.88 23.95
C ALA A 150 -5.23 9.32 23.20
N ASP A 151 -4.10 9.39 23.90
CA ASP A 151 -2.80 9.76 23.31
C ASP A 151 -2.39 8.78 22.20
N LEU A 152 -2.59 7.47 22.39
CA LEU A 152 -2.36 6.46 21.35
C LEU A 152 -3.29 6.60 20.13
N LEU A 153 -4.53 7.05 20.34
CA LEU A 153 -5.50 7.27 19.26
C LEU A 153 -5.24 8.57 18.48
N LEU A 154 -4.59 9.57 19.10
CA LEU A 154 -4.29 10.87 18.50
C LEU A 154 -2.89 10.91 17.87
N GLU A 155 -1.86 10.40 18.55
CA GLU A 155 -0.46 10.38 18.07
C GLU A 155 -0.14 9.10 17.28
N VAL A 156 -0.97 8.79 16.27
CA VAL A 156 -0.86 7.58 15.45
C VAL A 156 0.57 7.44 14.87
N LYS A 157 1.36 6.50 15.42
CA LYS A 157 2.76 6.24 15.02
C LYS A 157 2.89 4.83 14.43
N PRO A 158 3.61 4.63 13.30
CA PRO A 158 3.82 3.31 12.74
C PRO A 158 4.44 2.35 13.77
N CYS A 159 3.92 1.12 13.84
CA CYS A 159 4.38 0.05 14.73
C CYS A 159 4.14 0.25 16.24
N ASN A 160 3.37 1.26 16.65
CA ASN A 160 2.93 1.39 18.04
C ASN A 160 1.74 0.47 18.36
N ASP A 161 1.55 0.23 19.67
CA ASP A 161 0.33 -0.34 20.23
C ASP A 161 -0.91 0.43 19.78
N ARG A 162 -1.98 -0.30 19.50
CA ARG A 162 -3.27 0.24 19.08
C ARG A 162 -4.32 0.00 20.14
N VAL A 163 -5.31 0.89 20.22
CA VAL A 163 -6.44 0.77 21.15
C VAL A 163 -7.68 0.31 20.38
N GLY A 164 -8.43 -0.63 20.93
CA GLY A 164 -9.63 -1.17 20.30
C GLY A 164 -10.88 -0.33 20.47
N SER A 165 -11.94 -0.71 19.76
CA SER A 165 -13.19 0.06 19.74
C SER A 165 -13.98 -0.03 21.04
N LEU A 166 -13.85 -1.11 21.83
CA LEU A 166 -14.63 -1.21 23.07
C LEU A 166 -14.18 -0.18 24.10
N VAL A 167 -12.89 0.16 24.15
CA VAL A 167 -12.35 1.28 24.94
C VAL A 167 -12.97 2.61 24.50
N VAL A 168 -12.96 2.91 23.19
CA VAL A 168 -13.47 4.18 22.68
C VAL A 168 -14.96 4.34 22.98
N VAL A 169 -15.74 3.34 22.57
CA VAL A 169 -17.21 3.36 22.68
C VAL A 169 -17.66 3.25 24.14
N GLY A 170 -16.92 2.50 24.97
CA GLY A 170 -17.24 2.29 26.38
C GLY A 170 -16.84 3.43 27.31
N LEU A 171 -15.66 4.01 27.12
CA LEU A 171 -15.01 4.92 28.08
C LEU A 171 -14.71 6.31 27.53
N LEU A 172 -14.22 6.42 26.29
CA LEU A 172 -13.69 7.70 25.77
C LEU A 172 -14.78 8.62 25.22
N ASN A 173 -15.83 8.08 24.61
CA ASN A 173 -16.92 8.90 24.06
C ASN A 173 -17.65 9.75 25.12
N ASP A 174 -17.71 9.29 26.37
CA ASP A 174 -18.36 10.01 27.48
C ASP A 174 -17.45 11.06 28.12
N SER A 175 -16.12 10.83 28.08
CA SER A 175 -15.12 11.61 28.81
C SER A 175 -14.43 12.66 27.93
N MET A 176 -14.27 12.37 26.64
CA MET A 176 -13.70 13.29 25.68
C MET A 176 -14.81 14.07 25.00
N GLN A 177 -14.89 15.37 25.26
CA GLN A 177 -15.84 16.27 24.62
C GLN A 177 -15.45 16.55 23.14
N PHE A 178 -15.37 15.52 22.32
CA PHE A 178 -15.40 15.70 20.87
C PHE A 178 -16.78 16.24 20.50
N ALA A 179 -16.85 17.10 19.48
CA ALA A 179 -18.08 17.82 19.14
C ALA A 179 -19.28 16.86 19.16
N ASN A 180 -20.31 17.16 19.96
CA ASN A 180 -21.62 16.52 19.86
C ASN A 180 -22.13 16.73 18.43
N SER A 181 -21.76 15.88 17.48
CA SER A 181 -22.35 15.92 16.16
C SER A 181 -23.74 15.33 16.29
N ASN A 182 -24.73 16.14 15.92
CA ASN A 182 -26.16 15.88 16.02
C ASN A 182 -26.59 14.83 14.99
N ILE A 183 -26.03 13.61 15.08
CA ILE A 183 -26.61 12.47 14.37
C ILE A 183 -28.02 12.28 14.94
N PRO A 184 -29.06 12.22 14.09
CA PRO A 184 -30.42 12.03 14.54
C PRO A 184 -30.54 10.82 15.47
N PRO A 185 -31.31 10.88 16.58
CA PRO A 185 -31.50 9.74 17.47
C PRO A 185 -32.09 8.51 16.77
N THR A 186 -32.74 8.71 15.63
CA THR A 186 -33.27 7.65 14.76
C THR A 186 -32.19 6.85 14.04
N LEU A 187 -30.95 7.37 13.96
CA LEU A 187 -29.81 6.71 13.35
C LEU A 187 -28.81 6.28 14.40
N ARG A 188 -28.36 5.04 14.27
CA ARG A 188 -27.21 4.55 15.01
C ARG A 188 -25.94 4.85 14.23
N SER A 189 -24.91 5.22 14.97
CA SER A 189 -23.58 5.50 14.43
C SER A 189 -22.53 4.92 15.35
N GLN A 190 -21.34 4.67 14.81
CA GLN A 190 -20.17 4.29 15.59
C GLN A 190 -19.12 5.37 15.42
N GLU A 191 -18.59 5.87 16.55
CA GLU A 191 -17.46 6.78 16.55
C GLU A 191 -16.18 5.99 16.78
N TYR A 192 -15.33 5.90 15.75
CA TYR A 192 -14.02 5.30 15.82
C TYR A 192 -13.22 5.58 14.52
N PRO A 193 -12.01 6.18 14.60
CA PRO A 193 -11.35 6.71 15.79
C PRO A 193 -12.10 7.93 16.38
N PRO A 194 -11.72 8.44 17.56
CA PRO A 194 -12.38 9.60 18.16
C PRO A 194 -12.46 10.80 17.18
N GLY A 195 -13.62 11.44 17.12
CA GLY A 195 -13.92 12.52 16.17
C GLY A 195 -14.43 12.08 14.80
N VAL A 196 -14.34 10.79 14.45
CA VAL A 196 -14.81 10.23 13.17
C VAL A 196 -16.04 9.36 13.41
N LYS A 197 -17.20 9.81 12.92
CA LYS A 197 -18.45 9.04 13.01
C LYS A 197 -18.75 8.31 11.72
N VAL A 198 -19.13 7.04 11.85
CA VAL A 198 -19.50 6.16 10.76
C VAL A 198 -20.98 5.82 10.88
N VAL A 199 -21.76 6.19 9.87
CA VAL A 199 -23.22 6.09 9.85
C VAL A 199 -23.64 5.18 8.69
N PRO A 200 -24.08 3.94 8.92
CA PRO A 200 -24.58 3.08 7.85
C PRO A 200 -25.93 3.60 7.34
N MET A 201 -25.91 4.20 6.16
CA MET A 201 -27.08 4.76 5.48
C MET A 201 -27.68 3.73 4.53
N ARG A 202 -28.99 3.47 4.63
CA ARG A 202 -29.68 2.57 3.69
C ARG A 202 -29.55 3.11 2.26
N SER A 203 -28.96 2.32 1.37
CA SER A 203 -28.51 2.78 0.05
C SER A 203 -28.86 1.76 -1.06
N ARG A 204 -28.63 2.14 -2.32
CA ARG A 204 -28.84 1.27 -3.50
C ARG A 204 -27.63 0.38 -3.78
N THR A 205 -27.10 -0.27 -2.74
CA THR A 205 -25.94 -1.16 -2.85
C THR A 205 -26.33 -2.58 -3.27
N ALA A 206 -25.34 -3.36 -3.70
CA ALA A 206 -25.54 -4.76 -4.07
C ALA A 206 -25.62 -5.67 -2.83
N LYS A 207 -26.45 -6.71 -2.92
CA LYS A 207 -26.50 -7.77 -1.90
C LYS A 207 -25.10 -8.39 -1.71
N PRO A 208 -24.71 -8.75 -0.47
CA PRO A 208 -25.57 -8.91 0.70
C PRO A 208 -25.74 -7.65 1.57
N PHE A 209 -25.12 -6.52 1.20
CA PHE A 209 -25.23 -5.28 1.95
C PHE A 209 -26.56 -4.57 1.64
N HIS A 210 -27.02 -3.76 2.59
CA HIS A 210 -28.20 -2.90 2.46
C HIS A 210 -27.89 -1.43 2.80
N THR A 211 -26.66 -1.15 3.21
CA THR A 211 -26.20 0.14 3.70
C THR A 211 -24.84 0.50 3.11
N THR A 212 -24.60 1.79 2.96
CA THR A 212 -23.28 2.40 2.68
C THR A 212 -22.92 3.29 3.86
N ASN A 213 -21.68 3.22 4.31
CA ASN A 213 -21.20 4.02 5.44
C ASN A 213 -20.94 5.46 5.00
N LEU A 214 -21.79 6.38 5.45
CA LEU A 214 -21.50 7.81 5.47
C LEU A 214 -20.47 8.06 6.58
N VAL A 215 -19.34 8.65 6.24
CA VAL A 215 -18.34 9.09 7.23
C VAL A 215 -18.48 10.57 7.47
N VAL A 216 -18.52 10.97 8.73
CA VAL A 216 -18.65 12.35 9.18
C VAL A 216 -17.47 12.69 10.08
N PHE A 217 -16.72 13.72 9.70
CA PHE A 217 -15.59 14.24 10.45
C PHE A 217 -15.77 15.75 10.66
N ALA A 218 -15.97 16.16 11.91
CA ALA A 218 -16.28 17.54 12.27
C ALA A 218 -15.55 17.93 13.58
N PRO A 219 -14.25 18.25 13.50
CA PRO A 219 -13.46 18.63 14.67
C PRO A 219 -13.95 19.96 15.29
N ARG A 220 -13.73 20.15 16.60
CA ARG A 220 -14.02 21.44 17.26
C ARG A 220 -13.00 22.48 16.82
N ASN A 221 -13.47 23.67 16.46
CA ASN A 221 -12.61 24.83 16.19
C ASN A 221 -11.86 25.24 17.46
N ASN A 222 -10.62 24.79 17.63
CA ASN A 222 -9.67 25.46 18.52
C ASN A 222 -8.97 26.53 17.68
N TYR A 223 -9.35 27.78 17.92
CA TYR A 223 -8.90 28.95 17.16
C TYR A 223 -7.41 29.33 17.34
N ASP A 224 -6.61 28.50 18.03
CA ASP A 224 -5.31 28.93 18.54
C ASP A 224 -4.08 28.30 17.85
N ASP A 225 -4.23 27.32 16.97
CA ASP A 225 -3.12 26.81 16.15
C ASP A 225 -3.53 26.71 14.67
N VAL A 226 -3.65 27.87 14.02
CA VAL A 226 -3.64 27.90 12.55
C VAL A 226 -2.26 27.44 12.11
N VAL A 227 -2.17 26.18 11.68
CA VAL A 227 -1.01 25.69 10.91
C VAL A 227 -0.96 26.52 9.62
N GLY A 228 -0.21 27.62 9.68
CA GLY A 228 0.16 28.41 8.52
C GLY A 228 1.06 27.56 7.63
N GLY A 229 0.50 27.09 6.51
CA GLY A 229 1.22 26.30 5.51
C GLY A 229 0.47 26.29 4.18
N ASP A 230 0.97 27.09 3.24
CA ASP A 230 0.47 27.21 1.87
C ASP A 230 0.65 25.88 1.09
N ASN A 231 -0.41 25.05 0.99
CA ASN A 231 -0.70 24.14 -0.15
C ASN A 231 -1.91 23.19 0.08
N PHE A 232 -3.01 23.65 0.72
CA PHE A 232 -4.24 22.84 0.78
C PHE A 232 -5.08 23.05 -0.48
N VAL A 233 -5.58 21.96 -1.10
CA VAL A 233 -6.47 22.06 -2.27
C VAL A 233 -7.88 22.49 -1.88
N ALA A 234 -8.29 22.22 -0.63
CA ALA A 234 -9.55 22.62 -0.06
C ALA A 234 -9.42 22.84 1.45
N ASN A 235 -10.20 23.77 1.98
CA ASN A 235 -10.26 24.05 3.41
C ASN A 235 -11.75 24.12 3.83
N GLY A 236 -12.12 23.35 4.85
CA GLY A 236 -13.47 23.27 5.40
C GLY A 236 -13.46 23.18 6.92
N ASP A 237 -14.63 23.29 7.54
CA ASP A 237 -14.81 23.10 8.99
C ASP A 237 -15.33 21.68 9.31
N ALA A 238 -15.86 20.98 8.32
CA ALA A 238 -16.28 19.60 8.40
C ALA A 238 -16.08 18.88 7.06
N LEU A 239 -15.99 17.56 7.12
CA LEU A 239 -15.87 16.64 6.00
C LEU A 239 -16.96 15.57 6.10
N ILE A 240 -17.65 15.31 5.00
CA ILE A 240 -18.44 14.10 4.81
C ILE A 240 -17.92 13.28 3.64
N ILE A 241 -17.98 11.95 3.75
CA ILE A 241 -17.56 11.03 2.69
C ILE A 241 -18.74 10.16 2.28
N ASP A 242 -19.00 10.10 0.98
CA ASP A 242 -20.02 9.28 0.32
C ASP A 242 -21.44 9.41 0.91
N PRO A 243 -22.12 10.55 0.68
CA PRO A 243 -23.48 10.79 1.19
C PRO A 243 -24.58 9.97 0.49
N GLY A 244 -24.22 8.96 -0.32
CA GLY A 244 -25.16 8.14 -1.06
C GLY A 244 -26.13 7.40 -0.14
N CYS A 245 -27.42 7.66 -0.34
CA CYS A 245 -28.48 6.99 0.40
C CYS A 245 -29.75 6.90 -0.44
N SER A 246 -30.65 6.01 -0.03
CA SER A 246 -31.98 5.87 -0.64
C SER A 246 -32.87 7.06 -0.27
N SER A 247 -33.88 7.34 -1.11
CA SER A 247 -34.81 8.46 -0.90
C SER A 247 -35.53 8.43 0.46
N THR A 248 -35.70 7.24 1.05
CA THR A 248 -36.28 7.09 2.39
C THR A 248 -35.41 7.64 3.51
N MET A 249 -34.10 7.82 3.27
CA MET A 249 -33.12 8.33 4.23
C MET A 249 -32.78 9.82 4.04
N HIS A 250 -33.44 10.50 3.09
CA HIS A 250 -33.12 11.89 2.77
C HIS A 250 -33.41 12.84 3.94
N LYS A 251 -34.40 12.53 4.78
CA LYS A 251 -34.74 13.36 5.94
C LYS A 251 -33.66 13.28 7.02
N GLU A 252 -33.15 12.09 7.27
CA GLU A 252 -32.07 11.86 8.21
C GLU A 252 -30.76 12.46 7.70
N LEU A 253 -30.47 12.32 6.40
CA LEU A 253 -29.34 13.01 5.77
C LEU A 253 -29.48 14.53 5.89
N GLU A 254 -30.65 15.10 5.58
CA GLU A 254 -30.94 16.52 5.77
C GLU A 254 -30.62 16.99 7.20
N GLN A 255 -31.05 16.24 8.21
CA GLN A 255 -30.78 16.56 9.62
C GLN A 255 -29.28 16.55 9.93
N ILE A 256 -28.53 15.56 9.41
CA ILE A 256 -27.06 15.52 9.55
C ILE A 256 -26.43 16.76 8.89
N ILE A 257 -26.79 17.06 7.64
CA ILE A 257 -26.20 18.18 6.90
C ILE A 257 -26.52 19.53 7.54
N THR A 258 -27.75 19.72 8.01
CA THR A 258 -28.19 20.97 8.66
C THR A 258 -27.50 21.20 10.00
N ALA A 259 -27.05 20.12 10.65
CA ALA A 259 -26.29 20.18 11.89
C ALA A 259 -24.79 20.46 11.69
N LEU A 260 -24.26 20.32 10.47
CA LEU A 260 -22.85 20.55 10.17
C LEU A 260 -22.56 22.03 9.86
N PRO A 261 -21.30 22.49 10.05
CA PRO A 261 -20.89 23.83 9.65
C PRO A 261 -21.17 24.13 8.17
N ARG A 262 -21.36 25.42 7.84
CA ARG A 262 -21.58 25.86 6.45
C ARG A 262 -20.40 25.55 5.53
N LYS A 263 -19.17 25.64 6.02
CA LYS A 263 -17.97 25.35 5.21
C LYS A 263 -17.70 23.84 5.12
N LEU A 264 -18.64 23.12 4.51
CA LEU A 264 -18.61 21.66 4.40
C LEU A 264 -17.82 21.21 3.18
N ILE A 265 -16.87 20.31 3.39
CA ILE A 265 -16.23 19.55 2.31
C ILE A 265 -17.01 18.23 2.13
N VAL A 266 -17.39 17.96 0.90
CA VAL A 266 -18.08 16.72 0.50
C VAL A 266 -17.12 15.96 -0.37
N PHE A 267 -16.80 14.75 0.04
CA PHE A 267 -15.90 13.90 -0.68
C PHE A 267 -16.62 12.68 -1.22
N VAL A 268 -16.51 12.44 -2.52
CA VAL A 268 -17.10 11.27 -3.16
C VAL A 268 -15.99 10.38 -3.67
N THR A 269 -15.95 9.16 -3.15
CA THR A 269 -14.99 8.13 -3.56
C THR A 269 -15.25 7.79 -5.02
N HIS A 270 -16.50 7.45 -5.37
CA HIS A 270 -16.86 7.02 -6.71
C HIS A 270 -18.32 7.25 -7.11
N HIS A 271 -18.59 7.01 -8.39
CA HIS A 271 -19.83 7.42 -9.06
C HIS A 271 -21.01 6.45 -8.92
N HIS A 272 -20.88 5.35 -8.17
CA HIS A 272 -22.01 4.44 -7.99
C HIS A 272 -23.11 5.11 -7.16
N HIS A 273 -24.35 4.73 -7.45
CA HIS A 273 -25.55 5.33 -6.87
C HIS A 273 -25.53 5.37 -5.33
N ASP A 274 -25.08 4.29 -4.73
CA ASP A 274 -24.95 4.15 -3.29
C ASP A 274 -23.90 5.05 -2.63
N HIS A 275 -23.16 5.86 -3.40
CA HIS A 275 -22.20 6.87 -2.92
C HIS A 275 -22.62 8.31 -3.28
N VAL A 276 -23.38 8.51 -4.38
CA VAL A 276 -23.68 9.85 -4.93
C VAL A 276 -25.13 10.30 -4.79
N ASP A 277 -26.07 9.38 -4.56
CA ASP A 277 -27.51 9.70 -4.63
C ASP A 277 -27.97 10.77 -3.61
N GLY A 278 -27.23 10.97 -2.52
CA GLY A 278 -27.53 11.99 -1.52
C GLY A 278 -26.96 13.38 -1.83
N LEU A 279 -26.19 13.56 -2.90
CA LEU A 279 -25.55 14.85 -3.23
C LEU A 279 -26.57 15.98 -3.40
N SER A 280 -27.73 15.69 -3.99
CA SER A 280 -28.81 16.68 -4.17
C SER A 280 -29.35 17.21 -2.84
N VAL A 281 -29.41 16.34 -1.81
CA VAL A 281 -29.79 16.72 -0.45
C VAL A 281 -28.70 17.59 0.17
N VAL A 282 -27.44 17.19 0.04
CA VAL A 282 -26.31 17.97 0.55
C VAL A 282 -26.31 19.37 -0.05
N GLN A 283 -26.42 19.49 -1.37
CA GLN A 283 -26.42 20.77 -2.06
C GLN A 283 -27.62 21.65 -1.68
N LYS A 284 -28.79 21.05 -1.44
CA LYS A 284 -30.01 21.78 -1.05
C LYS A 284 -29.90 22.39 0.34
N TYR A 285 -29.33 21.65 1.31
CA TYR A 285 -29.30 22.05 2.72
C TYR A 285 -27.95 22.65 3.16
N ASN A 286 -26.91 22.50 2.35
CA ASN A 286 -25.64 23.19 2.50
C ASN A 286 -25.16 23.69 1.11
N PRO A 287 -25.73 24.82 0.63
CA PRO A 287 -25.50 25.31 -0.73
C PRO A 287 -24.07 25.81 -0.96
N ASP A 288 -23.31 26.05 0.10
CA ASP A 288 -21.92 26.50 0.05
C ASP A 288 -20.92 25.32 0.13
N ALA A 289 -21.42 24.08 0.19
CA ALA A 289 -20.60 22.89 0.29
C ALA A 289 -19.68 22.71 -0.94
N THR A 290 -18.45 22.28 -0.70
CA THR A 290 -17.44 22.07 -1.73
C THR A 290 -17.29 20.59 -2.04
N LEU A 291 -17.57 20.19 -3.27
CA LEU A 291 -17.41 18.81 -3.72
C LEU A 291 -15.98 18.52 -4.17
N LEU A 292 -15.39 17.48 -3.62
CA LEU A 292 -14.13 16.88 -4.04
C LEU A 292 -14.42 15.51 -4.65
N ALA A 293 -13.97 15.31 -5.88
CA ALA A 293 -14.13 14.05 -6.58
C ALA A 293 -13.08 13.92 -7.68
N HIS A 294 -12.73 12.69 -8.04
CA HIS A 294 -11.93 12.45 -9.24
C HIS A 294 -12.70 12.95 -10.46
N GLU A 295 -12.03 13.59 -11.43
CA GLU A 295 -12.69 14.15 -12.63
C GLU A 295 -13.59 13.12 -13.32
N ASN A 296 -13.08 11.91 -13.37
CA ASN A 296 -13.72 10.78 -14.02
C ASN A 296 -15.00 10.39 -13.23
N THR A 297 -15.00 10.47 -11.90
CA THR A 297 -16.19 10.29 -11.04
C THR A 297 -17.20 11.39 -11.34
N PHE A 298 -16.75 12.65 -11.29
CA PHE A 298 -17.60 13.83 -11.48
C PHE A 298 -18.33 13.82 -12.83
N ARG A 299 -17.66 13.43 -13.92
CA ARG A 299 -18.26 13.31 -15.27
C ARG A 299 -19.48 12.38 -15.35
N ARG A 300 -19.74 11.56 -14.32
CA ARG A 300 -20.86 10.61 -14.26
C ARG A 300 -21.88 10.94 -13.17
N ILE A 301 -21.60 11.93 -12.33
CA ILE A 301 -22.60 12.52 -11.45
C ILE A 301 -23.59 13.28 -12.33
N ARG A 302 -24.89 13.10 -12.11
CA ARG A 302 -25.90 13.80 -12.91
C ARG A 302 -25.91 15.27 -12.49
N LYS A 303 -26.17 16.17 -13.44
CA LYS A 303 -26.31 17.61 -13.13
C LYS A 303 -27.42 17.91 -12.11
N ASP A 304 -28.45 17.05 -12.06
CA ASP A 304 -29.53 17.15 -11.08
C ASP A 304 -29.10 16.71 -9.67
N ASP A 305 -28.02 15.90 -9.57
CA ASP A 305 -27.47 15.45 -8.29
C ASP A 305 -26.47 16.48 -7.73
N TRP A 306 -25.71 17.16 -8.60
CA TRP A 306 -24.81 18.26 -8.23
C TRP A 306 -24.67 19.26 -9.37
N SER A 307 -25.02 20.53 -9.11
CA SER A 307 -24.98 21.60 -10.13
C SER A 307 -23.87 22.64 -9.96
N LEU A 308 -23.16 22.63 -8.82
CA LEU A 308 -22.02 23.53 -8.57
C LEU A 308 -20.72 23.00 -9.20
N GLY A 309 -19.67 23.83 -9.14
CA GLY A 309 -18.31 23.39 -9.44
C GLY A 309 -17.83 22.29 -8.46
N TYR A 310 -16.67 21.71 -8.78
CA TYR A 310 -16.01 20.73 -7.94
C TYR A 310 -14.49 20.95 -7.99
N ILE A 311 -13.78 20.42 -6.99
CA ILE A 311 -12.33 20.40 -6.94
C ILE A 311 -11.87 19.00 -7.40
N PRO A 312 -11.16 18.90 -8.54
CA PRO A 312 -10.65 17.62 -9.01
C PRO A 312 -9.52 17.12 -8.09
N VAL A 313 -9.57 15.84 -7.75
CA VAL A 313 -8.54 15.17 -6.95
C VAL A 313 -7.98 13.97 -7.70
N VAL A 314 -6.65 13.82 -7.66
CA VAL A 314 -5.87 12.78 -8.36
C VAL A 314 -5.09 11.89 -7.41
N GLY A 315 -5.00 12.24 -6.12
CA GLY A 315 -4.63 11.32 -5.06
C GLY A 315 -3.32 11.51 -4.34
N SER A 316 -2.92 12.76 -4.19
CA SER A 316 -1.80 13.16 -3.34
C SER A 316 -2.05 14.54 -2.73
N GLU A 317 -3.30 14.98 -2.74
CA GLU A 317 -3.69 16.30 -2.27
C GLU A 317 -3.83 16.34 -0.76
N GLU A 318 -3.77 17.54 -0.21
CA GLU A 318 -3.91 17.79 1.20
C GLU A 318 -5.10 18.74 1.39
N ILE A 319 -5.96 18.42 2.35
CA ILE A 319 -7.09 19.26 2.74
C ILE A 319 -6.96 19.64 4.21
N CYS A 320 -7.54 20.77 4.56
CA CYS A 320 -7.62 21.23 5.94
C CYS A 320 -9.08 21.16 6.42
N ILE A 321 -9.34 20.46 7.51
CA ILE A 321 -10.67 20.34 8.14
C ILE A 321 -10.57 20.83 9.59
N GLY A 322 -11.17 21.98 9.90
CA GLY A 322 -11.16 22.58 11.24
C GLY A 322 -9.76 22.71 11.83
N GLY A 323 -8.77 23.10 11.01
CA GLY A 323 -7.36 23.23 11.38
C GLY A 323 -6.54 21.94 11.28
N GLN A 324 -7.17 20.78 11.09
CA GLN A 324 -6.49 19.49 10.97
C GLN A 324 -6.15 19.17 9.51
N ARG A 325 -4.96 18.63 9.28
CA ARG A 325 -4.50 18.20 7.95
C ARG A 325 -5.00 16.79 7.66
N CYS A 326 -5.64 16.61 6.51
CA CYS A 326 -6.05 15.30 5.99
C CYS A 326 -5.51 15.10 4.58
N SER A 327 -4.94 13.93 4.31
CA SER A 327 -4.35 13.62 2.99
C SER A 327 -5.29 12.76 2.14
N ILE A 328 -5.48 13.20 0.91
CA ILE A 328 -6.18 12.53 -0.20
C ILE A 328 -5.23 11.56 -0.86
N LEU A 329 -5.55 10.27 -0.78
CA LEU A 329 -4.83 9.20 -1.46
C LEU A 329 -5.77 8.55 -2.47
N SER A 330 -5.64 8.91 -3.73
CA SER A 330 -6.40 8.36 -4.85
C SER A 330 -5.44 7.70 -5.78
N LEU A 331 -5.44 6.38 -5.86
CA LEU A 331 -4.45 5.70 -6.69
C LEU A 331 -5.19 4.90 -7.74
N SER A 332 -5.29 5.48 -8.95
CA SER A 332 -5.67 4.92 -10.27
C SER A 332 -6.42 3.57 -10.33
N ILE A 333 -7.21 3.21 -9.34
CA ILE A 333 -8.33 2.32 -9.51
C ILE A 333 -9.32 3.16 -10.28
N SER A 334 -10.02 2.59 -11.25
CA SER A 334 -11.20 3.24 -11.83
C SER A 334 -12.04 3.92 -10.75
N LYS A 335 -11.86 5.23 -10.56
CA LYS A 335 -12.72 6.09 -9.75
C LYS A 335 -13.02 5.47 -8.38
N CYS A 336 -12.07 5.45 -7.45
CA CYS A 336 -12.32 5.49 -6.00
C CYS A 336 -11.25 6.41 -5.43
N VAL A 337 -11.61 7.61 -5.00
CA VAL A 337 -10.71 8.50 -4.27
C VAL A 337 -10.77 8.10 -2.80
N GLU A 338 -9.64 7.84 -2.15
CA GLU A 338 -9.61 7.39 -0.75
C GLU A 338 -9.01 8.50 0.13
N LEU A 339 -9.80 9.07 1.04
CA LEU A 339 -9.28 9.80 2.20
C LEU A 339 -9.63 9.03 3.44
N ILE A 340 -8.64 8.94 4.33
CA ILE A 340 -8.74 8.35 5.66
C ILE A 340 -9.06 6.85 5.54
N ASN A 341 -8.14 6.01 5.05
CA ASN A 341 -8.25 4.54 5.19
C ASN A 341 -9.65 3.96 4.89
N LEU A 342 -10.24 4.27 3.73
CA LEU A 342 -11.68 4.11 3.54
C LEU A 342 -12.12 3.57 2.17
N CYS A 343 -11.79 2.31 1.84
CA CYS A 343 -12.61 1.49 0.93
C CYS A 343 -12.15 0.02 0.76
N TYR A 344 -12.45 -0.88 1.70
CA TYR A 344 -12.31 -2.33 1.46
C TYR A 344 -13.35 -3.11 2.30
N PHE A 345 -14.38 -3.69 1.67
CA PHE A 345 -15.49 -4.43 2.28
C PHE A 345 -15.14 -5.27 3.54
N SER A 346 -15.96 -5.25 4.58
CA SER A 346 -15.74 -6.20 5.70
C SER A 346 -15.96 -7.69 5.31
N GLN A 347 -16.66 -7.95 4.20
CA GLN A 347 -16.93 -9.28 3.64
C GLN A 347 -17.00 -9.24 2.11
N GLY A 348 -16.24 -10.10 1.42
CA GLY A 348 -16.17 -10.14 -0.06
C GLY A 348 -15.00 -9.33 -0.65
N SER A 349 -14.92 -9.21 -1.97
CA SER A 349 -13.89 -8.40 -2.67
C SER A 349 -14.56 -7.39 -3.60
N SER A 350 -13.92 -6.23 -3.79
CA SER A 350 -14.52 -5.09 -4.51
C SER A 350 -14.82 -5.37 -5.99
N LEU A 351 -15.98 -4.93 -6.46
CA LEU A 351 -16.27 -4.99 -7.90
C LEU A 351 -15.49 -3.89 -8.61
N LEU A 352 -14.56 -4.29 -9.46
CA LEU A 352 -13.82 -3.39 -10.34
C LEU A 352 -14.64 -3.15 -11.60
N ASP A 353 -15.00 -1.89 -11.84
CA ASP A 353 -15.80 -1.53 -13.01
C ASP A 353 -14.91 -1.39 -14.26
N ILE A 354 -14.91 -2.45 -15.07
CA ILE A 354 -14.19 -2.50 -16.34
C ILE A 354 -14.64 -1.42 -17.34
N THR A 355 -15.89 -0.94 -17.27
CA THR A 355 -16.38 0.14 -18.14
C THR A 355 -15.87 1.52 -17.72
N SER A 356 -15.18 1.56 -16.58
CA SER A 356 -14.70 2.76 -15.91
C SER A 356 -13.20 2.83 -15.77
N GLY A 357 -12.49 1.95 -16.49
CA GLY A 357 -11.04 1.85 -16.45
C GLY A 357 -10.53 0.89 -15.38
N GLY A 358 -11.36 -0.03 -14.87
CA GLY A 358 -10.95 -0.99 -13.86
C GLY A 358 -9.76 -1.80 -14.37
N ASN A 359 -8.73 -1.92 -13.55
CA ASN A 359 -7.50 -2.61 -13.92
C ASN A 359 -6.96 -3.35 -12.69
N MET A 360 -6.59 -4.63 -12.87
CA MET A 360 -6.14 -5.46 -11.76
C MET A 360 -4.70 -5.13 -11.33
N SER A 361 -3.82 -4.74 -12.26
CA SER A 361 -2.47 -4.22 -11.96
C SER A 361 -2.55 -3.00 -11.04
N ASP A 362 -3.49 -2.10 -11.31
CA ASP A 362 -3.74 -0.91 -10.49
C ASP A 362 -4.34 -1.27 -9.12
N TYR A 363 -5.26 -2.24 -9.08
CA TYR A 363 -5.81 -2.77 -7.83
C TYR A 363 -4.71 -3.34 -6.92
N PHE A 364 -3.90 -4.28 -7.42
CA PHE A 364 -2.79 -4.87 -6.67
C PHE A 364 -1.83 -3.79 -6.16
N ARG A 365 -1.35 -2.92 -7.07
CA ARG A 365 -0.40 -1.85 -6.73
C ARG A 365 -0.93 -0.93 -5.63
N THR A 366 -2.22 -0.59 -5.69
CA THR A 366 -2.86 0.30 -4.71
C THR A 366 -3.06 -0.38 -3.37
N THR A 367 -3.51 -1.63 -3.36
CA THR A 367 -3.65 -2.41 -2.12
C THR A 367 -2.30 -2.62 -1.41
N TYR A 368 -1.21 -2.87 -2.15
CA TYR A 368 0.14 -2.90 -1.55
C TYR A 368 0.56 -1.55 -0.95
N LYS A 369 0.30 -0.44 -1.64
CA LYS A 369 0.54 0.90 -1.09
C LYS A 369 -0.23 1.15 0.20
N PHE A 370 -1.48 0.69 0.31
CA PHE A 370 -2.23 0.78 1.56
C PHE A 370 -1.59 -0.01 2.70
N MET A 371 -1.08 -1.21 2.42
CA MET A 371 -0.38 -1.98 3.44
C MET A 371 0.92 -1.29 3.89
N GLU A 372 1.63 -0.63 2.96
CA GLU A 372 2.85 0.13 3.25
C GLU A 372 2.59 1.36 4.13
N LEU A 373 1.42 2.02 4.00
CA LEU A 373 1.00 3.10 4.89
C LEU A 373 0.83 2.64 6.36
N SER A 374 0.71 1.33 6.60
CA SER A 374 0.47 0.75 7.92
C SER A 374 -0.69 1.40 8.68
N PRO A 375 -1.91 1.41 8.10
CA PRO A 375 -3.09 1.99 8.73
C PRO A 375 -3.37 1.33 10.08
N HIS A 376 -3.81 2.11 11.06
CA HIS A 376 -4.21 1.58 12.36
C HIS A 376 -5.63 1.02 12.35
N VAL A 377 -6.47 1.54 11.47
CA VAL A 377 -7.86 1.16 11.27
C VAL A 377 -8.22 1.36 9.81
N LEU A 378 -9.13 0.52 9.31
CA LEU A 378 -9.73 0.71 8.00
C LEU A 378 -11.26 0.71 8.16
N ILE A 379 -11.88 1.83 7.82
CA ILE A 379 -13.35 1.94 7.83
C ILE A 379 -13.79 1.60 6.40
N PRO A 380 -14.61 0.59 6.14
CA PRO A 380 -15.05 0.33 4.78
C PRO A 380 -16.28 1.17 4.43
N MET A 381 -16.56 1.38 3.14
CA MET A 381 -17.86 1.91 2.71
C MET A 381 -19.01 0.92 2.91
N HIS A 382 -18.71 -0.37 3.06
CA HIS A 382 -19.71 -1.40 3.34
C HIS A 382 -19.23 -2.34 4.44
N GLY A 383 -20.06 -2.50 5.47
CA GLY A 383 -19.76 -3.36 6.61
C GLY A 383 -19.01 -2.66 7.73
N ARG A 384 -18.46 -3.48 8.65
CA ARG A 384 -17.88 -3.01 9.92
C ARG A 384 -16.48 -2.44 9.76
N ILE A 385 -16.12 -1.52 10.65
CA ILE A 385 -14.76 -1.04 10.85
C ILE A 385 -13.82 -2.24 11.08
N ASN A 386 -12.70 -2.27 10.38
CA ASN A 386 -11.71 -3.33 10.48
C ASN A 386 -10.50 -2.89 11.32
N MET A 387 -10.22 -3.66 12.37
CA MET A 387 -9.14 -3.44 13.33
C MET A 387 -7.87 -4.26 13.01
N TRP A 388 -7.84 -4.95 11.88
CA TRP A 388 -6.69 -5.73 11.38
C TRP A 388 -6.47 -5.43 9.89
N PRO A 389 -6.17 -4.16 9.57
CA PRO A 389 -6.26 -3.69 8.20
C PRO A 389 -5.25 -4.35 7.26
N LYS A 390 -3.99 -4.57 7.67
CA LYS A 390 -3.02 -5.29 6.82
C LYS A 390 -3.47 -6.73 6.58
N HIS A 391 -3.95 -7.41 7.62
CA HIS A 391 -4.50 -8.75 7.49
C HIS A 391 -5.67 -8.79 6.48
N MET A 392 -6.62 -7.85 6.57
CA MET A 392 -7.75 -7.78 5.65
C MET A 392 -7.30 -7.55 4.20
N LEU A 393 -6.39 -6.60 3.98
CA LEU A 393 -5.84 -6.29 2.65
C LEU A 393 -5.06 -7.47 2.06
N CYS A 394 -4.30 -8.20 2.89
CA CYS A 394 -3.64 -9.46 2.49
C CYS A 394 -4.66 -10.51 2.06
N GLY A 395 -5.76 -10.66 2.80
CA GLY A 395 -6.85 -11.57 2.43
C GLY A 395 -7.44 -11.25 1.05
N TYR A 396 -7.49 -9.98 0.69
CA TYR A 396 -7.97 -9.55 -0.62
C TYR A 396 -6.99 -9.87 -1.75
N LEU A 397 -5.72 -9.56 -1.54
CA LEU A 397 -4.65 -9.88 -2.48
C LEU A 397 -4.62 -11.38 -2.73
N LYS A 398 -4.66 -12.19 -1.66
CA LYS A 398 -4.71 -13.64 -1.73
C LYS A 398 -5.93 -14.13 -2.50
N ASN A 399 -7.12 -13.59 -2.22
CA ASN A 399 -8.34 -13.96 -2.94
C ASN A 399 -8.23 -13.66 -4.45
N ARG A 400 -7.61 -12.54 -4.83
CA ARG A 400 -7.40 -12.18 -6.24
C ARG A 400 -6.35 -13.04 -6.92
N ARG A 401 -5.26 -13.37 -6.24
CA ARG A 401 -4.25 -14.30 -6.75
C ARG A 401 -4.80 -15.71 -6.92
N ASN A 402 -5.56 -16.21 -5.95
CA ASN A 402 -6.25 -17.48 -6.06
C ASN A 402 -7.20 -17.49 -7.27
N ARG A 403 -7.93 -16.39 -7.51
CA ARG A 403 -8.79 -16.25 -8.69
C ARG A 403 -7.99 -16.29 -10.00
N GLU A 404 -6.82 -15.65 -10.06
CA GLU A 404 -5.92 -15.76 -11.22
C GLU A 404 -5.42 -17.18 -11.44
N SER A 405 -5.04 -17.88 -10.38
CA SER A 405 -4.63 -19.28 -10.45
C SER A 405 -5.75 -20.18 -10.98
N THR A 406 -7.00 -19.99 -10.51
CA THR A 406 -8.16 -20.75 -11.01
C THR A 406 -8.43 -20.46 -12.49
N ILE A 407 -8.36 -19.18 -12.90
CA ILE A 407 -8.56 -18.76 -14.29
C ILE A 407 -7.46 -19.34 -15.20
N LEU A 408 -6.20 -19.24 -14.78
CA LEU A 408 -5.07 -19.75 -15.53
C LEU A 408 -5.18 -21.26 -15.71
N LYS A 409 -5.53 -21.99 -14.64
CA LYS A 409 -5.76 -23.43 -14.70
C LYS A 409 -6.88 -23.79 -15.69
N ALA A 410 -8.00 -23.07 -15.68
CA ALA A 410 -9.08 -23.30 -16.64
C ALA A 410 -8.60 -23.11 -18.10
N ILE A 411 -7.73 -22.12 -18.35
CA ILE A 411 -7.13 -21.89 -19.67
C ILE A 411 -6.17 -23.03 -20.06
N GLU A 412 -5.32 -23.49 -19.13
CA GLU A 412 -4.41 -24.63 -19.33
C GLU A 412 -5.16 -25.93 -19.61
N ASP A 413 -6.33 -26.12 -18.98
CA ASP A 413 -7.24 -27.25 -19.22
C ASP A 413 -8.04 -27.11 -20.54
N GLY A 414 -7.81 -26.04 -21.31
CA GLY A 414 -8.31 -25.88 -22.68
C GLY A 414 -9.43 -24.86 -22.86
N ALA A 415 -9.78 -24.05 -21.85
CA ALA A 415 -10.75 -22.97 -21.99
C ALA A 415 -10.21 -21.87 -22.94
N LYS A 416 -10.97 -21.53 -24.00
CA LYS A 416 -10.52 -20.60 -25.06
C LYS A 416 -11.34 -19.32 -25.14
N THR A 417 -12.51 -19.28 -24.50
CA THR A 417 -13.43 -18.15 -24.55
C THR A 417 -13.78 -17.63 -23.16
N LEU A 418 -14.32 -16.42 -23.09
CA LEU A 418 -14.80 -15.85 -21.82
C LEU A 418 -15.89 -16.73 -21.19
N PHE A 419 -16.76 -17.34 -22.01
CA PHE A 419 -17.78 -18.27 -21.52
C PHE A 419 -17.15 -19.50 -20.87
N ASP A 420 -16.18 -20.14 -21.55
CA ASP A 420 -15.53 -21.35 -21.05
C ASP A 420 -14.87 -21.10 -19.69
N ILE A 421 -14.17 -19.97 -19.56
CA ILE A 421 -13.47 -19.60 -18.33
C ILE A 421 -14.46 -19.28 -17.21
N VAL A 422 -15.54 -18.55 -17.49
CA VAL A 422 -16.58 -18.26 -16.48
C VAL A 422 -17.27 -19.55 -16.05
N ALA A 423 -17.65 -20.41 -17.00
CA ALA A 423 -18.32 -21.67 -16.72
C ALA A 423 -17.46 -22.63 -15.90
N SER A 424 -16.13 -22.59 -16.07
CA SER A 424 -15.19 -23.37 -15.25
C SER A 424 -14.90 -22.72 -13.90
N THR A 425 -14.67 -21.40 -13.86
CA THR A 425 -14.20 -20.69 -12.66
C THR A 425 -15.33 -20.42 -11.66
N TYR A 426 -16.57 -20.31 -12.15
CA TYR A 426 -17.78 -19.98 -11.37
C TYR A 426 -18.87 -21.04 -11.59
N ALA A 427 -18.49 -22.30 -11.78
CA ALA A 427 -19.40 -23.41 -12.03
C ALA A 427 -20.46 -23.60 -10.93
N ASP A 428 -20.08 -23.28 -9.70
CA ASP A 428 -20.86 -23.36 -8.46
C ASP A 428 -21.67 -22.09 -8.16
N VAL A 429 -21.50 -21.03 -8.95
CA VAL A 429 -22.23 -19.76 -8.79
C VAL A 429 -23.45 -19.74 -9.69
N ASP A 430 -24.56 -19.20 -9.17
CA ASP A 430 -25.79 -18.99 -9.93
C ASP A 430 -25.51 -18.29 -11.27
N ARG A 431 -26.04 -18.87 -12.36
CA ARG A 431 -25.82 -18.39 -13.73
C ARG A 431 -26.28 -16.96 -13.96
N SER A 432 -27.24 -16.46 -13.18
CA SER A 432 -27.67 -15.06 -13.22
C SER A 432 -26.53 -14.09 -12.87
N LEU A 433 -25.55 -14.52 -12.09
CA LEU A 433 -24.37 -13.71 -11.70
C LEU A 433 -23.21 -13.85 -12.69
N TRP A 434 -23.28 -14.74 -13.67
CA TRP A 434 -22.19 -15.00 -14.60
C TRP A 434 -21.83 -13.79 -15.45
N ILE A 435 -22.76 -12.88 -15.71
CA ILE A 435 -22.48 -11.62 -16.41
C ILE A 435 -21.53 -10.74 -15.59
N HIS A 436 -21.74 -10.64 -14.28
CA HIS A 436 -20.84 -9.92 -13.39
C HIS A 436 -19.51 -10.64 -13.23
N ALA A 437 -19.55 -11.97 -13.13
CA ALA A 437 -18.35 -12.81 -13.09
C ALA A 437 -17.49 -12.65 -14.35
N ALA A 438 -18.11 -12.52 -15.53
CA ALA A 438 -17.42 -12.34 -16.81
C ALA A 438 -16.59 -11.04 -16.85
N SER A 439 -17.13 -9.93 -16.31
CA SER A 439 -16.37 -8.68 -16.16
C SER A 439 -15.14 -8.88 -15.26
N ASN A 440 -15.29 -9.64 -14.17
CA ASN A 440 -14.19 -9.95 -13.26
C ASN A 440 -13.13 -10.87 -13.91
N VAL A 441 -13.55 -11.94 -14.61
CA VAL A 441 -12.65 -12.82 -15.38
C VAL A 441 -11.83 -12.00 -16.36
N ARG A 442 -12.48 -11.07 -17.07
CA ARG A 442 -11.77 -10.24 -18.05
C ARG A 442 -10.64 -9.43 -17.44
N LEU A 443 -10.88 -8.77 -16.30
CA LEU A 443 -9.84 -8.00 -15.61
C LEU A 443 -8.62 -8.86 -15.25
N HIS A 444 -8.86 -10.09 -14.78
CA HIS A 444 -7.79 -11.01 -14.44
C HIS A 444 -7.06 -11.57 -15.67
N VAL A 445 -7.78 -11.91 -16.75
CA VAL A 445 -7.15 -12.38 -17.99
C VAL A 445 -6.31 -11.28 -18.62
N ASP A 446 -6.81 -10.04 -18.66
CA ASP A 446 -6.06 -8.89 -19.17
C ASP A 446 -4.77 -8.67 -18.34
N HIS A 447 -4.83 -8.81 -17.01
CA HIS A 447 -3.66 -8.73 -16.13
C HIS A 447 -2.67 -9.89 -16.29
N LEU A 448 -3.16 -11.13 -16.46
CA LEU A 448 -2.31 -12.29 -16.76
C LEU A 448 -1.62 -12.12 -18.12
N ALA A 449 -2.30 -11.50 -19.10
CA ALA A 449 -1.73 -11.18 -20.40
C ALA A 449 -0.62 -10.12 -20.27
N GLU A 450 -0.84 -9.05 -19.50
CA GLU A 450 0.16 -8.02 -19.19
C GLU A 450 1.43 -8.62 -18.54
N GLN A 451 1.25 -9.62 -17.68
CA GLN A 451 2.34 -10.35 -17.02
C GLN A 451 3.01 -11.43 -17.90
N ASN A 452 2.55 -11.64 -19.14
CA ASN A 452 2.98 -12.72 -20.02
C ASN A 452 2.85 -14.13 -19.37
N LYS A 453 1.80 -14.33 -18.55
CA LYS A 453 1.54 -15.61 -17.86
C LYS A 453 0.56 -16.52 -18.60
N LEU A 454 -0.12 -16.02 -19.63
CA LEU A 454 -1.02 -16.83 -20.45
C LEU A 454 -0.24 -17.82 -21.33
N PRO A 455 -0.76 -19.03 -21.59
CA PRO A 455 -0.15 -19.97 -22.53
C PRO A 455 0.09 -19.36 -23.93
N LYS A 456 1.17 -19.76 -24.60
CA LYS A 456 1.59 -19.17 -25.90
C LYS A 456 0.56 -19.34 -27.02
N ASP A 457 -0.25 -20.39 -26.94
CA ASP A 457 -1.31 -20.73 -27.89
C ASP A 457 -2.67 -20.07 -27.54
N PHE A 458 -2.76 -19.40 -26.39
CA PHE A 458 -3.97 -18.68 -26.01
C PHE A 458 -4.17 -17.41 -26.87
N SER A 459 -5.27 -17.36 -27.60
CA SER A 459 -5.60 -16.22 -28.46
C SER A 459 -6.41 -15.16 -27.71
N MET A 460 -5.74 -14.05 -27.36
CA MET A 460 -6.41 -12.87 -26.79
C MET A 460 -7.49 -12.30 -27.73
N GLN A 461 -7.29 -12.37 -29.05
CA GLN A 461 -8.30 -11.95 -30.02
C GLN A 461 -9.56 -12.81 -29.93
N LYS A 462 -9.42 -14.14 -29.82
CA LYS A 462 -10.56 -15.05 -29.66
C LYS A 462 -11.28 -14.79 -28.34
N PHE A 463 -10.55 -14.68 -27.24
CA PHE A 463 -11.11 -14.31 -25.93
C PHE A 463 -11.90 -13.00 -25.99
N GLN A 464 -11.30 -11.92 -26.50
CA GLN A 464 -11.94 -10.61 -26.61
C GLN A 464 -13.14 -10.59 -27.58
N SER A 465 -13.12 -11.39 -28.65
CA SER A 465 -14.24 -11.49 -29.60
C SER A 465 -15.51 -12.05 -28.95
N THR A 466 -15.36 -12.96 -27.97
CA THR A 466 -16.49 -13.53 -27.23
C THR A 466 -17.14 -12.56 -26.24
N PHE A 467 -16.47 -11.47 -25.88
CA PHE A 467 -17.03 -10.41 -25.05
C PHE A 467 -18.13 -9.61 -25.77
N LYS A 468 -17.99 -9.38 -27.08
CA LYS A 468 -19.02 -8.70 -27.89
C LYS A 468 -20.32 -9.52 -27.92
N ILE A 469 -20.18 -10.85 -28.00
CA ILE A 469 -21.31 -11.78 -27.98
C ILE A 469 -21.97 -11.81 -26.60
N PHE A 470 -21.18 -11.80 -25.50
CA PHE A 470 -21.70 -11.69 -24.14
C PHE A 470 -22.44 -10.37 -23.86
N LYS A 471 -21.97 -9.24 -24.41
CA LYS A 471 -22.67 -7.95 -24.34
C LYS A 471 -23.99 -7.96 -25.13
N VAL A 472 -24.01 -8.58 -26.30
CA VAL A 472 -25.23 -8.69 -27.14
C VAL A 472 -26.24 -9.65 -26.53
N LEU A 473 -25.82 -10.79 -25.97
CA LEU A 473 -26.69 -11.72 -25.24
C LEU A 473 -27.15 -11.14 -23.90
N GLY A 474 -26.31 -10.39 -23.18
CA GLY A 474 -26.68 -9.66 -21.96
C GLY A 474 -27.66 -8.51 -22.23
N ALA A 475 -27.44 -7.73 -23.28
CA ALA A 475 -28.38 -6.69 -23.73
C ALA A 475 -29.68 -7.30 -24.29
N GLY A 476 -29.60 -8.44 -24.98
CA GLY A 476 -30.75 -9.20 -25.45
C GLY A 476 -31.54 -9.88 -24.32
N ALA A 477 -30.88 -10.31 -23.24
CA ALA A 477 -31.52 -10.81 -22.03
C ALA A 477 -32.12 -9.67 -21.20
N VAL A 478 -31.48 -8.50 -21.11
CA VAL A 478 -32.05 -7.31 -20.46
C VAL A 478 -33.21 -6.74 -21.27
N ALA A 479 -33.12 -6.72 -22.61
CA ALA A 479 -34.23 -6.36 -23.49
C ALA A 479 -35.34 -7.42 -23.42
N GLY A 480 -35.00 -8.70 -23.38
CA GLY A 480 -35.93 -9.81 -23.22
C GLY A 480 -36.64 -9.78 -21.86
N ILE A 481 -35.92 -9.47 -20.78
CA ILE A 481 -36.44 -9.29 -19.42
C ILE A 481 -37.27 -8.01 -19.34
N ALA A 482 -36.85 -6.89 -19.95
CA ALA A 482 -37.63 -5.66 -20.00
C ALA A 482 -38.92 -5.87 -20.81
N VAL A 483 -38.85 -6.59 -21.93
CA VAL A 483 -40.01 -7.01 -22.73
C VAL A 483 -40.88 -7.99 -21.93
N PHE A 484 -40.30 -8.92 -21.18
CA PHE A 484 -41.04 -9.84 -20.31
C PHE A 484 -41.68 -9.12 -19.12
N TYR A 485 -41.02 -8.14 -18.49
CA TYR A 485 -41.59 -7.27 -17.46
C TYR A 485 -42.62 -6.31 -18.04
N SER A 486 -42.47 -5.87 -19.30
CA SER A 486 -43.48 -5.09 -20.02
C SER A 486 -44.70 -5.96 -20.33
N PHE A 487 -44.51 -7.21 -20.77
CA PHE A 487 -45.58 -8.18 -20.97
C PHE A 487 -46.19 -8.67 -19.65
N ARG A 488 -45.43 -8.69 -18.56
CA ARG A 488 -45.93 -9.01 -17.21
C ARG A 488 -46.66 -7.82 -16.59
N GLN A 489 -46.23 -6.59 -16.84
CA GLN A 489 -46.95 -5.35 -16.49
C GLN A 489 -48.23 -5.23 -17.32
N ILE A 490 -48.18 -5.47 -18.63
CA ILE A 490 -49.36 -5.53 -19.50
C ILE A 490 -50.26 -6.70 -19.10
N GLY A 491 -49.69 -7.86 -18.77
CA GLY A 491 -50.42 -9.02 -18.25
C GLY A 491 -51.04 -8.75 -16.88
N MET A 492 -50.38 -7.98 -16.00
CA MET A 492 -50.94 -7.51 -14.74
C MET A 492 -52.01 -6.44 -14.96
N ILE A 493 -51.88 -5.54 -15.94
CA ILE A 493 -52.90 -4.54 -16.30
C ILE A 493 -54.12 -5.20 -16.94
N ILE A 494 -53.93 -6.20 -17.81
CA ILE A 494 -55.00 -7.01 -18.40
C ILE A 494 -55.66 -7.87 -17.32
N ASN A 495 -54.89 -8.47 -16.41
CA ASN A 495 -55.40 -9.26 -15.28
C ASN A 495 -56.06 -8.39 -14.20
N ASP A 496 -55.62 -7.14 -13.99
CA ASP A 496 -56.24 -6.17 -13.07
C ASP A 496 -57.54 -5.60 -13.68
N HIS A 497 -57.60 -5.45 -15.01
CA HIS A 497 -58.85 -5.18 -15.73
C HIS A 497 -59.82 -6.37 -15.74
N PHE A 498 -59.34 -7.61 -15.80
CA PHE A 498 -60.18 -8.82 -15.70
C PHE A 498 -60.62 -9.12 -14.26
N LYS A 499 -59.77 -8.84 -13.26
CA LYS A 499 -60.07 -9.04 -11.83
C LYS A 499 -60.96 -7.96 -11.22
N LYS A 500 -61.16 -6.82 -11.91
CA LYS A 500 -62.21 -5.84 -11.55
C LYS A 500 -63.64 -6.30 -11.89
N PHE A 501 -63.82 -7.45 -12.56
CA PHE A 501 -65.13 -7.92 -13.02
C PHE A 501 -65.71 -9.12 -12.28
N VAL A 502 -65.01 -9.75 -11.32
CA VAL A 502 -65.56 -10.90 -10.58
C VAL A 502 -65.24 -10.81 -9.09
N LEU A 503 -66.33 -10.70 -8.34
CA LEU A 503 -66.49 -10.56 -6.90
C LEU A 503 -66.10 -11.83 -6.11
N TYR A 504 -65.56 -11.57 -4.91
CA TYR A 504 -65.86 -12.17 -3.59
C TYR A 504 -65.57 -13.65 -3.27
N GLU A 505 -64.85 -13.82 -2.13
CA GLU A 505 -64.78 -14.89 -1.12
C GLU A 505 -64.66 -16.39 -1.54
N ASP A 506 -63.62 -17.09 -1.08
CA ASP A 506 -63.67 -17.84 0.21
C ASP A 506 -62.34 -18.55 0.59
N LEU A 507 -62.25 -18.96 1.86
CA LEU A 507 -61.09 -19.53 2.59
C LEU A 507 -60.64 -20.96 2.22
N SER A 508 -59.35 -21.26 2.48
CA SER A 508 -58.83 -22.34 3.39
C SER A 508 -57.63 -23.20 2.90
N LEU A 509 -56.66 -23.37 3.82
CA LEU A 509 -55.72 -24.50 4.12
C LEU A 509 -54.89 -25.17 2.98
N SER A 510 -53.66 -25.68 3.15
CA SER A 510 -52.86 -26.06 4.33
C SER A 510 -51.40 -26.43 3.96
N SER A 511 -50.51 -26.20 4.94
CA SER A 511 -49.28 -26.90 5.39
C SER A 511 -48.47 -27.87 4.51
N LEU A 512 -47.13 -27.88 4.69
CA LEU A 512 -46.39 -29.03 5.26
C LEU A 512 -44.96 -28.67 5.72
N ASN A 513 -44.48 -29.45 6.69
CA ASN A 513 -43.43 -29.18 7.69
C ASN A 513 -41.99 -29.52 7.27
N ALA A 514 -41.04 -28.91 8.01
CA ALA A 514 -39.73 -29.32 8.56
C ALA A 514 -39.20 -30.76 8.27
N PHE A 515 -37.89 -31.05 8.10
CA PHE A 515 -36.66 -30.92 8.93
C PHE A 515 -35.45 -31.45 8.08
N PRO A 516 -34.19 -31.68 8.54
CA PRO A 516 -33.29 -31.08 9.57
C PRO A 516 -31.88 -30.69 8.99
N PRO A 517 -30.91 -30.21 9.80
CA PRO A 517 -29.51 -30.06 9.41
C PRO A 517 -28.67 -31.32 9.72
N LEU A 518 -27.72 -31.67 8.85
CA LEU A 518 -26.74 -32.73 9.10
C LEU A 518 -25.31 -32.19 9.01
N PHE A 519 -24.66 -32.20 10.17
CA PHE A 519 -23.20 -32.21 10.33
C PHE A 519 -22.63 -33.50 9.71
N SER A 520 -21.45 -33.42 9.10
CA SER A 520 -20.55 -34.56 8.98
C SER A 520 -19.16 -34.15 9.44
N SER A 521 -18.77 -34.66 10.60
CA SER A 521 -17.39 -34.91 10.98
C SER A 521 -16.76 -35.92 10.01
N ALA A 522 -15.46 -35.81 9.76
CA ALA A 522 -14.67 -36.87 9.15
C ALA A 522 -13.63 -37.38 10.18
N PRO A 523 -13.30 -38.69 10.17
CA PRO A 523 -12.60 -39.35 11.26
C PRO A 523 -11.09 -39.39 11.07
N SER A 524 -10.42 -39.58 12.21
CA SER A 524 -9.03 -40.00 12.36
C SER A 524 -8.69 -41.26 11.55
N SER A 525 -7.67 -41.19 10.71
CA SER A 525 -6.94 -42.36 10.23
C SER A 525 -5.45 -42.23 10.59
N HIS A 526 -5.05 -42.95 11.64
CA HIS A 526 -3.65 -43.26 11.89
C HIS A 526 -3.15 -44.22 10.81
N HIS A 527 -2.16 -43.80 10.02
CA HIS A 527 -1.20 -44.72 9.42
C HIS A 527 0.22 -44.23 9.71
N PRO A 528 1.11 -45.09 10.23
CA PRO A 528 2.50 -44.75 10.52
C PRO A 528 3.32 -44.89 9.24
N CYS A 529 4.07 -43.85 8.90
CA CYS A 529 5.26 -44.02 8.05
C CYS A 529 6.34 -43.05 8.52
N GLN A 530 7.20 -43.56 9.39
CA GLN A 530 8.53 -43.00 9.59
C GLN A 530 9.36 -43.23 8.30
N GLN A 531 10.25 -42.27 8.04
CA GLN A 531 11.40 -42.29 7.12
C GLN A 531 11.12 -41.98 5.63
N GLN A 532 11.27 -40.70 5.25
CA GLN A 532 12.46 -40.18 4.56
C GLN A 532 12.21 -38.74 4.10
N CYS A 533 12.48 -37.77 4.98
CA CYS A 533 12.77 -36.39 4.57
C CYS A 533 14.20 -36.07 5.02
N ASN A 534 15.17 -36.70 4.37
CA ASN A 534 16.54 -36.17 4.38
C ASN A 534 16.75 -35.37 3.09
N ASN A 535 17.21 -34.13 3.28
CA ASN A 535 17.78 -33.21 2.29
C ASN A 535 16.80 -32.35 1.48
N ILE A 536 16.22 -31.35 2.14
CA ILE A 536 16.21 -30.00 1.57
C ILE A 536 16.93 -29.11 2.57
N SER A 537 18.06 -28.56 2.14
CA SER A 537 18.93 -27.69 2.95
C SER A 537 18.15 -26.47 3.46
N ASN A 538 17.90 -26.44 4.77
CA ASN A 538 17.60 -25.22 5.51
C ASN A 538 18.78 -24.25 5.35
N THR A 539 18.71 -23.32 4.40
CA THR A 539 19.53 -22.11 4.47
C THR A 539 18.74 -21.06 5.24
N THR A 540 18.77 -21.13 6.57
CA THR A 540 18.54 -19.95 7.41
C THR A 540 19.59 -18.91 7.01
N GLN A 541 19.19 -17.93 6.21
CA GLN A 541 20.06 -16.83 5.80
C GLN A 541 20.51 -16.08 7.05
N SER A 542 21.82 -16.02 7.28
CA SER A 542 22.36 -15.35 8.45
C SER A 542 22.11 -13.84 8.38
N PHE A 543 21.94 -13.18 9.53
CA PHE A 543 21.80 -11.71 9.60
C PHE A 543 22.93 -10.98 8.85
N LYS A 544 24.15 -11.54 8.87
CA LYS A 544 25.31 -11.03 8.14
C LYS A 544 25.13 -11.10 6.62
N GLU A 545 24.60 -12.20 6.10
CA GLU A 545 24.29 -12.36 4.67
C GLU A 545 23.11 -11.50 4.21
N TRP A 546 22.22 -11.12 5.13
CA TRP A 546 21.16 -10.17 4.85
C TRP A 546 21.67 -8.72 4.76
N ILE A 547 22.59 -8.33 5.66
CA ILE A 547 23.22 -6.99 5.69
C ILE A 547 24.18 -6.77 4.51
N SER A 548 24.98 -7.77 4.17
CA SER A 548 26.00 -7.70 3.11
C SER A 548 26.02 -9.05 2.39
N PRO A 549 25.24 -9.19 1.30
CA PRO A 549 25.15 -10.43 0.55
C PRO A 549 26.50 -10.85 -0.03
N ASN A 550 26.93 -12.08 0.26
CA ASN A 550 28.15 -12.64 -0.31
C ASN A 550 27.96 -13.09 -1.76
N ASP A 551 26.76 -13.57 -2.09
CA ASP A 551 26.37 -13.94 -3.45
C ASP A 551 25.53 -12.82 -4.07
N LEU A 552 25.95 -12.36 -5.25
CA LEU A 552 25.25 -11.33 -6.01
C LEU A 552 24.22 -11.93 -6.97
N TRP A 553 24.24 -13.24 -7.18
CA TRP A 553 23.30 -13.92 -8.07
C TRP A 553 21.97 -14.17 -7.37
N HIS A 554 20.87 -13.81 -8.03
CA HIS A 554 19.51 -13.97 -7.51
C HIS A 554 18.49 -14.12 -8.64
N SER A 555 17.29 -14.62 -8.33
CA SER A 555 16.18 -14.76 -9.27
C SER A 555 15.19 -13.59 -9.28
N MET A 556 15.39 -12.57 -8.43
CA MET A 556 14.51 -11.39 -8.37
C MET A 556 14.46 -10.67 -9.73
N SER A 557 13.25 -10.30 -10.15
CA SER A 557 12.98 -9.34 -11.21
C SER A 557 13.49 -7.93 -10.86
N ASP A 558 13.54 -7.03 -11.84
CA ASP A 558 13.98 -5.64 -11.59
C ASP A 558 13.02 -4.89 -10.65
N GLU A 559 11.75 -5.30 -10.60
CA GLU A 559 10.74 -4.72 -9.73
C GLU A 559 10.95 -5.18 -8.29
N GLU A 560 11.07 -6.48 -8.06
CA GLU A 560 11.38 -7.07 -6.75
C GLU A 560 12.73 -6.59 -6.21
N LEU A 561 13.76 -6.54 -7.06
CA LEU A 561 15.10 -6.07 -6.68
C LEU A 561 15.08 -4.61 -6.24
N ARG A 562 14.42 -3.72 -7.00
CA ARG A 562 14.34 -2.30 -6.64
C ARG A 562 13.50 -2.09 -5.38
N TRP A 563 12.39 -2.81 -5.24
CA TRP A 563 11.58 -2.77 -4.03
C TRP A 563 12.40 -3.18 -2.81
N ARG A 564 13.11 -4.32 -2.87
CA ARG A 564 14.02 -4.76 -1.80
C ARG A 564 15.15 -3.75 -1.54
N ALA A 565 15.77 -3.22 -2.59
CA ALA A 565 16.84 -2.22 -2.47
C ALA A 565 16.37 -0.89 -1.89
N SER A 566 15.08 -0.56 -2.02
CA SER A 566 14.47 0.65 -1.47
C SER A 566 14.10 0.53 0.01
N MET A 567 14.25 -0.65 0.62
CA MET A 567 14.06 -0.82 2.06
C MET A 567 15.16 -0.09 2.84
N VAL A 568 14.76 0.87 3.68
CA VAL A 568 15.68 1.65 4.51
C VAL A 568 15.29 1.49 5.99
N PRO A 569 16.23 1.11 6.89
CA PRO A 569 15.97 1.09 8.32
C PRO A 569 15.74 2.52 8.81
N ARG A 570 14.70 2.73 9.61
CA ARG A 570 14.40 4.05 10.21
C ARG A 570 15.09 4.30 11.55
N ILE A 571 15.74 3.27 12.10
CA ILE A 571 16.61 3.41 13.27
C ILE A 571 17.96 3.96 12.77
N VAL A 572 18.37 5.10 13.31
CA VAL A 572 19.58 5.82 12.89
C VAL A 572 20.85 5.01 13.19
N ASP A 573 20.86 4.31 14.33
CA ASP A 573 22.00 3.51 14.76
C ASP A 573 21.97 2.09 14.18
N TYR A 574 23.12 1.64 13.70
CA TYR A 574 23.28 0.28 13.20
C TYR A 574 23.56 -0.69 14.36
N PRO A 575 22.86 -1.84 14.45
CA PRO A 575 23.09 -2.84 15.50
C PRO A 575 24.39 -3.65 15.29
N PHE A 576 25.30 -3.17 14.44
CA PHE A 576 26.57 -3.81 14.10
C PHE A 576 27.62 -2.75 13.76
N ASN A 577 28.89 -3.11 13.90
CA ASN A 577 29.99 -2.22 13.55
C ASN A 577 30.09 -2.08 12.03
N ARG A 578 29.80 -0.88 11.51
CA ARG A 578 29.67 -0.62 10.06
C ARG A 578 30.88 0.14 9.54
N THR A 579 31.70 -0.53 8.72
CA THR A 579 32.69 0.15 7.88
C THR A 579 32.01 0.62 6.59
N ARG A 580 32.02 1.93 6.34
CA ARG A 580 31.42 2.52 5.13
C ARG A 580 32.22 2.06 3.90
N LYS A 581 31.54 1.60 2.86
CA LYS A 581 32.16 1.12 1.62
C LYS A 581 31.80 1.99 0.42
N VAL A 582 32.67 1.95 -0.59
CA VAL A 582 32.39 2.46 -1.94
C VAL A 582 32.04 1.29 -2.86
N ALA A 583 30.86 1.33 -3.47
CA ALA A 583 30.42 0.38 -4.49
C ALA A 583 30.91 0.81 -5.88
N PHE A 584 31.78 0.00 -6.47
CA PHE A 584 32.27 0.17 -7.84
C PHE A 584 31.40 -0.66 -8.80
N MET A 585 30.58 0.03 -9.57
CA MET A 585 29.60 -0.57 -10.48
C MET A 585 30.11 -0.44 -11.92
N PHE A 586 30.46 -1.57 -12.54
CA PHE A 586 30.92 -1.59 -13.92
C PHE A 586 29.79 -2.02 -14.85
N LEU A 587 29.45 -1.14 -15.79
CA LEU A 587 28.54 -1.42 -16.90
C LEU A 587 29.38 -1.70 -18.14
N THR A 588 29.45 -2.97 -18.56
CA THR A 588 30.35 -3.42 -19.63
C THR A 588 29.63 -4.28 -20.67
N ARG A 589 30.24 -4.40 -21.85
CA ARG A 589 29.75 -5.35 -22.87
C ARG A 589 30.30 -6.77 -22.68
N GLY A 590 31.40 -6.95 -21.95
CA GLY A 590 32.07 -8.24 -21.79
C GLY A 590 33.27 -8.15 -20.87
N LYS A 591 34.41 -8.73 -21.28
CA LYS A 591 35.67 -8.71 -20.50
C LYS A 591 36.08 -7.29 -20.14
N LEU A 592 36.73 -7.16 -18.98
CA LEU A 592 37.40 -5.95 -18.50
C LEU A 592 38.86 -5.95 -18.98
N PRO A 593 39.22 -5.27 -20.08
CA PRO A 593 40.57 -5.35 -20.63
C PRO A 593 41.59 -4.67 -19.73
N LEU A 594 41.14 -3.73 -18.90
CA LEU A 594 41.96 -3.00 -17.95
C LEU A 594 41.89 -3.58 -16.53
N ALA A 595 41.32 -4.80 -16.37
CA ALA A 595 41.21 -5.45 -15.06
C ALA A 595 42.53 -5.51 -14.27
N PRO A 596 43.71 -5.79 -14.86
CA PRO A 596 44.95 -5.84 -14.08
C PRO A 596 45.32 -4.50 -13.41
N LEU A 597 44.96 -3.36 -14.03
CA LEU A 597 45.16 -2.05 -13.39
C LEU A 597 44.21 -1.87 -12.19
N TRP A 598 42.96 -2.30 -12.34
CA TRP A 598 41.98 -2.28 -11.25
C TRP A 598 42.33 -3.26 -10.12
N GLU A 599 42.88 -4.42 -10.43
CA GLU A 599 43.40 -5.36 -9.42
C GLU A 599 44.50 -4.72 -8.58
N MET A 600 45.44 -3.99 -9.21
CA MET A 600 46.45 -3.20 -8.47
C MET A 600 45.80 -2.12 -7.60
N PHE A 601 44.77 -1.44 -8.12
CA PHE A 601 44.04 -0.41 -7.38
C PHE A 601 43.33 -0.95 -6.14
N PHE A 602 42.69 -2.11 -6.22
CA PHE A 602 41.92 -2.68 -5.12
C PHE A 602 42.74 -3.48 -4.10
N LYS A 603 43.94 -3.96 -4.49
CA LYS A 603 44.78 -4.81 -3.65
C LYS A 603 45.06 -4.18 -2.27
N GLY A 604 44.80 -4.93 -1.20
CA GLY A 604 45.09 -4.52 0.18
C GLY A 604 44.04 -3.59 0.82
N HIS A 605 42.90 -3.38 0.16
CA HIS A 605 41.82 -2.52 0.65
C HIS A 605 40.51 -3.31 0.86
N GLU A 606 40.61 -4.62 1.06
CA GLU A 606 39.47 -5.50 1.26
C GLU A 606 38.61 -5.02 2.44
N GLY A 607 37.30 -4.94 2.24
CA GLY A 607 36.35 -4.46 3.24
C GLY A 607 35.99 -2.97 3.14
N LEU A 608 36.72 -2.17 2.35
CA LEU A 608 36.41 -0.75 2.08
C LEU A 608 35.65 -0.53 0.76
N PHE A 609 35.49 -1.58 -0.05
CA PHE A 609 34.79 -1.51 -1.32
C PHE A 609 33.97 -2.76 -1.60
N SER A 610 33.06 -2.64 -2.57
CA SER A 610 32.35 -3.74 -3.20
C SER A 610 32.33 -3.54 -4.72
N ILE A 611 32.23 -4.63 -5.49
CA ILE A 611 32.29 -4.59 -6.96
C ILE A 611 31.06 -5.28 -7.53
N TYR A 612 30.44 -4.62 -8.52
CA TYR A 612 29.26 -5.13 -9.23
C TYR A 612 29.50 -5.03 -10.73
N LEU A 613 29.28 -6.12 -11.47
CA LEU A 613 29.49 -6.20 -12.91
C LEU A 613 28.17 -6.48 -13.62
N HIS A 614 27.73 -5.55 -14.45
CA HIS A 614 26.67 -5.77 -15.42
C HIS A 614 27.28 -6.01 -16.80
N THR A 615 27.03 -7.18 -17.37
CA THR A 615 27.64 -7.63 -18.65
C THR A 615 26.55 -8.02 -19.65
N LEU A 616 26.90 -8.32 -20.92
CA LEU A 616 25.95 -8.95 -21.82
C LEU A 616 25.51 -10.31 -21.27
N PRO A 617 24.22 -10.69 -21.34
CA PRO A 617 23.74 -11.97 -20.79
C PRO A 617 24.46 -13.20 -21.35
N GLU A 618 24.90 -13.14 -22.61
CA GLU A 618 25.65 -14.20 -23.29
C GLU A 618 27.11 -14.33 -22.83
N PHE A 619 27.63 -13.33 -22.11
CA PHE A 619 28.99 -13.34 -21.62
C PHE A 619 29.09 -14.14 -20.31
N THR A 620 29.67 -15.34 -20.39
CA THR A 620 29.75 -16.32 -19.28
C THR A 620 31.15 -16.53 -18.73
N ASN A 621 32.14 -15.80 -19.22
CA ASN A 621 33.54 -15.97 -18.79
C ASN A 621 33.73 -15.38 -17.38
N GLU A 622 33.98 -16.24 -16.41
CA GLU A 622 34.25 -15.89 -15.01
C GLU A 622 35.77 -15.75 -14.79
N PRO A 623 36.24 -14.68 -14.13
CA PRO A 623 37.64 -14.51 -13.75
C PRO A 623 38.16 -15.63 -12.82
N ASP A 624 39.48 -15.70 -12.65
CA ASP A 624 40.09 -16.59 -11.66
C ASP A 624 39.65 -16.24 -10.23
N LYS A 625 39.61 -17.24 -9.34
CA LYS A 625 39.19 -17.07 -7.93
C LYS A 625 40.02 -16.04 -7.16
N SER A 626 41.26 -15.78 -7.59
CA SER A 626 42.15 -14.77 -7.00
C SER A 626 41.84 -13.35 -7.46
N SER A 627 41.05 -13.17 -8.53
CA SER A 627 40.69 -11.85 -9.03
C SER A 627 39.63 -11.20 -8.14
N VAL A 628 39.76 -9.89 -7.92
CA VAL A 628 38.75 -9.09 -7.20
C VAL A 628 37.39 -9.07 -7.91
N PHE A 629 37.37 -9.42 -9.20
CA PHE A 629 36.18 -9.51 -10.04
C PHE A 629 35.48 -10.88 -10.00
N TYR A 630 36.04 -11.86 -9.30
CA TYR A 630 35.44 -13.19 -9.18
C TYR A 630 34.06 -13.14 -8.49
N LYS A 631 33.06 -13.75 -9.13
CA LYS A 631 31.66 -13.80 -8.67
C LYS A 631 31.05 -12.41 -8.39
N ARG A 632 31.49 -11.40 -9.15
CA ARG A 632 30.97 -10.03 -9.03
C ARG A 632 29.88 -9.69 -10.05
N ARG A 633 29.47 -10.65 -10.88
CA ARG A 633 28.43 -10.46 -11.90
C ARG A 633 27.04 -10.48 -11.28
N ILE A 634 26.26 -9.44 -11.55
CA ILE A 634 24.83 -9.37 -11.19
C ILE A 634 23.98 -9.98 -12.31
N PRO A 635 22.73 -10.42 -12.02
CA PRO A 635 21.77 -10.76 -13.07
C PRO A 635 21.66 -9.60 -14.07
N SER A 636 22.01 -9.84 -15.33
CA SER A 636 22.17 -8.79 -16.34
C SER A 636 21.19 -8.95 -17.50
N LYS A 637 20.83 -7.85 -18.18
CA LYS A 637 19.93 -7.83 -19.35
C LYS A 637 20.61 -7.14 -20.55
N LEU A 638 20.02 -7.26 -21.74
CA LEU A 638 20.53 -6.57 -22.94
C LEU A 638 20.41 -5.05 -22.78
N VAL A 639 21.46 -4.33 -23.20
CA VAL A 639 21.56 -2.87 -23.10
C VAL A 639 21.78 -2.25 -24.47
N GLN A 640 20.96 -1.27 -24.81
CA GLN A 640 21.08 -0.46 -26.02
C GLN A 640 21.43 0.99 -25.66
N TRP A 641 22.39 1.55 -26.40
CA TRP A 641 22.83 2.94 -26.22
C TRP A 641 21.69 3.93 -26.46
N GLY A 642 21.60 4.97 -25.62
CA GLY A 642 20.60 6.04 -25.75
C GLY A 642 19.17 5.68 -25.33
N LYS A 643 18.87 4.40 -25.03
CA LYS A 643 17.52 3.91 -24.73
C LYS A 643 17.30 3.64 -23.24
N SER A 644 16.05 3.43 -22.85
CA SER A 644 15.64 3.08 -21.48
C SER A 644 16.42 1.89 -20.91
N THR A 645 16.79 0.90 -21.73
CA THR A 645 17.58 -0.26 -21.31
C THR A 645 18.94 0.09 -20.70
N MET A 646 19.52 1.25 -21.05
CA MET A 646 20.75 1.75 -20.44
C MET A 646 20.49 2.14 -18.98
N ILE A 647 19.45 2.95 -18.76
CA ILE A 647 19.01 3.34 -17.42
C ILE A 647 18.53 2.14 -16.61
N ASP A 648 17.87 1.15 -17.23
CA ASP A 648 17.49 -0.09 -16.55
C ASP A 648 18.72 -0.82 -15.99
N ALA A 649 19.84 -0.85 -16.73
CA ALA A 649 21.08 -1.46 -16.26
C ALA A 649 21.76 -0.67 -15.14
N GLU A 650 21.78 0.65 -15.24
CA GLU A 650 22.31 1.53 -14.19
C GLU A 650 21.51 1.40 -12.89
N ARG A 651 20.18 1.42 -12.97
CA ARG A 651 19.28 1.21 -11.82
C ARG A 651 19.43 -0.20 -11.25
N ARG A 652 19.69 -1.21 -12.08
CA ARG A 652 19.93 -2.59 -11.63
C ARG A 652 21.25 -2.74 -10.89
N LEU A 653 22.30 -2.07 -11.36
CA LEU A 653 23.58 -1.98 -10.66
C LEU A 653 23.42 -1.30 -9.30
N LEU A 654 22.76 -0.14 -9.26
CA LEU A 654 22.46 0.57 -8.02
C LEU A 654 21.66 -0.28 -7.04
N ALA A 655 20.59 -0.93 -7.52
CA ALA A 655 19.73 -1.74 -6.67
C ALA A 655 20.47 -2.95 -6.08
N ASN A 656 21.28 -3.66 -6.88
CA ASN A 656 22.15 -4.71 -6.36
C ASN A 656 23.14 -4.18 -5.33
N ALA A 657 23.76 -3.03 -5.60
CA ALA A 657 24.72 -2.42 -4.69
C ALA A 657 24.11 -1.94 -3.38
N LEU A 658 22.85 -1.51 -3.40
CA LEU A 658 22.11 -1.05 -2.22
C LEU A 658 21.74 -2.18 -1.26
N LEU A 659 21.66 -3.43 -1.74
CA LEU A 659 21.44 -4.61 -0.89
C LEU A 659 22.56 -4.82 0.13
N ASP A 660 23.78 -4.32 -0.14
CA ASP A 660 24.80 -4.20 0.89
C ASP A 660 24.60 -2.88 1.67
N PHE A 661 24.15 -2.99 2.91
CA PHE A 661 23.90 -1.85 3.80
C PHE A 661 25.19 -1.12 4.19
N THR A 662 26.37 -1.73 4.00
CA THR A 662 27.66 -1.09 4.26
C THR A 662 28.09 -0.15 3.14
N ASN A 663 27.50 -0.25 1.94
CA ASN A 663 27.75 0.67 0.84
C ASN A 663 27.13 2.05 1.10
N GLU A 664 27.96 3.08 1.02
CA GLU A 664 27.60 4.48 1.25
C GLU A 664 27.69 5.33 -0.03
N ARG A 665 28.57 4.93 -0.95
CA ARG A 665 28.92 5.68 -2.17
C ARG A 665 28.88 4.75 -3.36
N PHE A 666 28.33 5.20 -4.49
CA PHE A 666 28.04 4.36 -5.65
C PHE A 666 28.63 4.98 -6.90
N VAL A 667 29.67 4.37 -7.46
CA VAL A 667 30.42 4.90 -8.61
C VAL A 667 30.10 4.06 -9.84
N LEU A 668 29.60 4.70 -10.91
CA LEU A 668 29.37 4.06 -12.21
C LEU A 668 30.61 4.17 -13.11
N LEU A 669 31.07 3.04 -13.65
CA LEU A 669 32.27 2.94 -14.51
C LEU A 669 32.00 2.04 -15.73
N SER A 670 32.84 2.18 -16.76
CA SER A 670 32.87 1.27 -17.92
C SER A 670 34.15 0.45 -17.96
N GLU A 671 34.22 -0.50 -18.87
CA GLU A 671 35.44 -1.25 -19.19
C GLU A 671 36.60 -0.40 -19.74
N THR A 672 36.34 0.88 -20.03
CA THR A 672 37.29 1.84 -20.60
C THR A 672 37.67 2.99 -19.66
N CYS A 673 37.21 2.93 -18.40
CA CYS A 673 37.58 3.88 -17.36
C CYS A 673 38.85 3.44 -16.64
N ILE A 674 39.63 4.41 -16.14
CA ILE A 674 40.78 4.17 -15.26
C ILE A 674 40.74 5.14 -14.04
N PRO A 675 41.31 4.74 -12.89
CA PRO A 675 41.50 5.65 -11.77
C PRO A 675 42.66 6.62 -12.02
N LEU A 676 42.51 7.86 -11.57
CA LEU A 676 43.57 8.90 -11.63
C LEU A 676 44.39 8.98 -10.35
N PHE A 677 43.82 8.57 -9.22
CA PHE A 677 44.43 8.59 -7.90
C PHE A 677 44.38 7.20 -7.26
N ASN A 678 45.14 7.00 -6.19
CA ASN A 678 45.16 5.72 -5.49
C ASN A 678 43.86 5.48 -4.71
N PHE A 679 43.67 4.25 -4.25
CA PHE A 679 42.43 3.86 -3.59
C PHE A 679 42.14 4.71 -2.36
N SER A 680 43.12 4.89 -1.47
CA SER A 680 42.95 5.66 -0.23
C SER A 680 42.51 7.09 -0.50
N THR A 681 43.11 7.77 -1.49
CA THR A 681 42.71 9.12 -1.89
C THR A 681 41.27 9.16 -2.40
N ILE A 682 40.90 8.25 -3.30
CA ILE A 682 39.53 8.17 -3.86
C ILE A 682 38.51 7.84 -2.77
N TYR A 683 38.81 6.85 -1.92
CA TYR A 683 37.95 6.41 -0.84
C TYR A 683 37.69 7.55 0.15
N ILE A 684 38.74 8.23 0.63
CA ILE A 684 38.60 9.36 1.57
C ILE A 684 37.83 10.51 0.93
N HIS A 685 38.12 10.83 -0.34
CA HIS A 685 37.41 11.89 -1.07
C HIS A 685 35.92 11.59 -1.21
N LEU A 686 35.53 10.35 -1.51
CA LEU A 686 34.12 10.00 -1.67
C LEU A 686 33.40 9.88 -0.32
N ILE A 687 34.00 9.22 0.68
CA ILE A 687 33.35 8.98 1.97
C ILE A 687 33.14 10.28 2.77
N ASN A 688 34.02 11.28 2.59
CA ASN A 688 33.93 12.57 3.26
C ASN A 688 33.25 13.67 2.43
N ALA A 689 32.79 13.37 1.22
CA ALA A 689 32.05 14.35 0.42
C ALA A 689 30.71 14.68 1.11
N ASN A 690 30.27 15.94 1.07
CA ASN A 690 28.95 16.33 1.58
C ASN A 690 27.84 16.11 0.54
N GLN A 691 28.20 16.08 -0.74
CA GLN A 691 27.28 15.95 -1.87
C GLN A 691 27.65 14.75 -2.75
N SER A 692 26.77 14.42 -3.67
CA SER A 692 27.00 13.48 -4.77
C SER A 692 27.62 14.17 -5.98
N PHE A 693 28.29 13.41 -6.84
CA PHE A 693 28.90 13.90 -8.07
C PHE A 693 28.14 13.45 -9.31
N LEU A 694 27.02 14.14 -9.58
CA LEU A 694 26.22 13.98 -10.78
C LEU A 694 26.13 15.31 -11.54
N SER A 695 26.65 15.34 -12.77
CA SER A 695 26.66 16.56 -13.58
C SER A 695 25.24 16.92 -14.01
N THR A 696 24.82 18.16 -13.71
CA THR A 696 23.53 18.70 -14.17
C THR A 696 23.73 20.11 -14.71
N PHE A 697 23.19 20.38 -15.89
CA PHE A 697 23.16 21.72 -16.47
C PHE A 697 22.00 21.85 -17.47
N ASP A 698 21.59 23.08 -17.70
CA ASP A 698 20.59 23.41 -18.71
C ASP A 698 21.30 23.83 -20.01
N ASP A 699 21.12 23.03 -21.07
CA ASP A 699 21.79 23.24 -22.36
C ASP A 699 20.78 23.80 -23.37
N PRO A 700 20.88 25.08 -23.77
CA PRO A 700 19.91 25.70 -24.66
C PRO A 700 19.99 25.20 -26.11
N ARG A 701 21.01 24.41 -26.47
CA ARG A 701 21.25 23.93 -27.84
C ARG A 701 20.25 22.83 -28.24
N PRO A 702 20.14 22.49 -29.54
CA PRO A 702 19.29 21.38 -30.00
C PRO A 702 19.59 20.03 -29.34
N ILE A 703 20.84 19.80 -28.95
CA ILE A 703 21.29 18.58 -28.25
C ILE A 703 20.97 18.56 -26.75
N GLY A 704 20.35 19.62 -26.23
CA GLY A 704 19.91 19.80 -24.85
C GLY A 704 18.39 19.98 -24.79
N ARG A 705 17.91 21.23 -24.63
CA ARG A 705 16.49 21.59 -24.64
C ARG A 705 15.75 21.15 -25.90
N GLY A 706 16.43 21.10 -27.06
CA GLY A 706 15.82 20.63 -28.31
C GLY A 706 15.41 19.15 -28.31
N ARG A 707 15.89 18.35 -27.35
CA ARG A 707 15.50 16.94 -27.17
C ARG A 707 14.31 16.75 -26.24
N TYR A 708 13.85 17.81 -25.58
CA TYR A 708 12.69 17.76 -24.69
C TYR A 708 11.40 17.47 -25.46
N ASN A 709 10.58 16.57 -24.95
CA ASN A 709 9.28 16.25 -25.52
C ASN A 709 8.17 16.93 -24.71
N LYS A 710 7.40 17.82 -25.34
CA LYS A 710 6.31 18.55 -24.66
C LYS A 710 5.24 17.65 -24.02
N ARG A 711 5.11 16.39 -24.45
CA ARG A 711 4.21 15.40 -23.84
C ARG A 711 4.67 14.91 -22.46
N MET A 712 5.88 15.27 -22.03
CA MET A 712 6.36 15.01 -20.68
C MET A 712 5.73 15.96 -19.64
N GLY A 713 5.15 17.08 -20.08
CA GLY A 713 4.40 18.00 -19.22
C GLY A 713 3.00 17.47 -18.87
N PRO A 714 2.43 17.86 -17.72
CA PRO A 714 2.97 18.84 -16.77
C PRO A 714 3.99 18.27 -15.77
N ALA A 715 4.19 16.94 -15.75
CA ALA A 715 5.04 16.30 -14.75
C ALA A 715 6.53 16.69 -14.88
N ILE A 716 7.04 16.83 -16.10
CA ILE A 716 8.39 17.37 -16.38
C ILE A 716 8.20 18.50 -17.37
N GLU A 717 8.43 19.74 -16.93
CA GLU A 717 8.41 20.90 -17.79
C GLU A 717 9.77 21.14 -18.45
N LEU A 718 9.82 22.01 -19.45
CA LEU A 718 11.09 22.38 -20.09
C LEU A 718 12.05 23.06 -19.09
N SER A 719 11.52 23.78 -18.10
CA SER A 719 12.28 24.41 -17.00
C SER A 719 12.96 23.38 -16.09
N ASP A 720 12.41 22.17 -15.97
CA ASP A 720 12.99 21.05 -15.22
C ASP A 720 14.06 20.32 -16.02
N TRP A 721 14.01 20.37 -17.36
CA TRP A 721 14.84 19.55 -18.25
C TRP A 721 16.33 19.86 -18.06
N ARG A 722 17.11 18.83 -17.73
CA ARG A 722 18.57 18.94 -17.58
C ARG A 722 19.30 17.96 -18.47
N LYS A 723 20.55 18.30 -18.75
CA LYS A 723 21.54 17.45 -19.40
C LYS A 723 22.71 17.21 -18.46
N GLY A 724 23.38 16.07 -18.60
CA GLY A 724 24.51 15.69 -17.77
C GLY A 724 25.33 14.56 -18.36
N SER A 725 26.39 14.20 -17.64
CA SER A 725 27.18 13.00 -17.90
C SER A 725 26.43 11.76 -17.43
N GLN A 726 26.46 10.69 -18.24
CA GLN A 726 26.04 9.35 -17.82
C GLN A 726 26.85 8.86 -16.61
N TRP A 727 28.13 9.21 -16.53
CA TRP A 727 29.04 8.74 -15.47
C TRP A 727 28.88 9.61 -14.23
N PHE A 728 28.46 8.98 -13.15
CA PHE A 728 28.17 9.63 -11.87
C PHE A 728 28.81 8.88 -10.71
N GLU A 729 28.93 9.61 -9.60
CA GLU A 729 28.90 9.03 -8.26
C GLU A 729 27.71 9.60 -7.50
N VAL A 730 27.06 8.76 -6.71
CA VAL A 730 25.97 9.18 -5.82
C VAL A 730 26.13 8.59 -4.43
N ASN A 731 25.71 9.34 -3.41
CA ASN A 731 25.59 8.84 -2.04
C ASN A 731 24.39 7.87 -1.92
N ARG A 732 24.29 7.18 -0.78
CA ARG A 732 23.22 6.21 -0.53
C ARG A 732 21.82 6.81 -0.60
N GLU A 733 21.63 8.00 -0.06
CA GLU A 733 20.34 8.70 -0.08
C GLU A 733 19.86 8.96 -1.52
N LEU A 734 20.74 9.48 -2.37
CA LEU A 734 20.42 9.75 -3.77
C LEU A 734 20.28 8.46 -4.60
N ALA A 735 21.09 7.43 -4.31
CA ALA A 735 20.93 6.10 -4.91
C ALA A 735 19.53 5.52 -4.62
N LEU A 736 19.06 5.63 -3.38
CA LEU A 736 17.71 5.20 -2.96
C LEU A 736 16.63 5.96 -3.71
N ALA A 737 16.77 7.29 -3.85
CA ALA A 737 15.85 8.11 -4.62
C ALA A 737 15.78 7.69 -6.10
N ILE A 738 16.93 7.38 -6.72
CA ILE A 738 17.02 6.92 -8.12
C ILE A 738 16.35 5.56 -8.32
N VAL A 739 16.61 4.58 -7.44
CA VAL A 739 16.01 3.24 -7.59
C VAL A 739 14.52 3.24 -7.27
N SER A 740 14.06 4.13 -6.41
CA SER A 740 12.66 4.26 -6.00
C SER A 740 11.81 5.12 -6.95
N ASP A 741 12.41 5.73 -7.99
CA ASP A 741 11.65 6.54 -8.94
C ASP A 741 10.68 5.69 -9.79
N VAL A 742 9.40 5.83 -9.47
CA VAL A 742 8.25 5.26 -10.19
C VAL A 742 7.44 6.33 -10.92
N THR A 743 7.84 7.60 -10.82
CA THR A 743 7.08 8.75 -11.34
C THR A 743 7.69 9.26 -12.64
N TYR A 744 8.98 9.58 -12.65
CA TYR A 744 9.62 10.24 -13.79
C TYR A 744 10.19 9.25 -14.79
N TYR A 745 10.73 8.13 -14.32
CA TYR A 745 11.28 7.09 -15.18
C TYR A 745 10.30 6.58 -16.25
N PRO A 746 9.03 6.24 -15.95
CA PRO A 746 8.08 5.82 -16.98
C PRO A 746 7.83 6.91 -18.03
N ILE A 747 7.82 8.19 -17.64
CA ILE A 747 7.64 9.33 -18.54
C ILE A 747 8.84 9.42 -19.51
N PHE A 748 10.06 9.36 -18.98
CA PHE A 748 11.26 9.30 -19.81
C PHE A 748 11.25 8.09 -20.74
N ARG A 749 10.93 6.89 -20.22
CA ARG A 749 10.85 5.65 -21.01
C ARG A 749 9.89 5.78 -22.19
N ASN A 750 8.75 6.45 -21.99
CA ASN A 750 7.70 6.57 -23.00
C ASN A 750 7.93 7.74 -23.99
N HIS A 751 8.63 8.80 -23.58
CA HIS A 751 8.70 10.05 -24.35
C HIS A 751 10.11 10.51 -24.74
N CYS A 752 11.17 10.03 -24.07
CA CYS A 752 12.56 10.27 -24.47
C CYS A 752 12.97 9.21 -25.49
N LEU A 753 12.42 9.34 -26.70
CA LEU A 753 12.78 8.55 -27.86
C LEU A 753 13.76 9.34 -28.75
N PRO A 754 14.58 8.69 -29.59
CA PRO A 754 15.49 9.40 -30.50
C PRO A 754 14.79 10.56 -31.21
N PRO A 755 15.37 11.78 -31.20
CA PRO A 755 16.76 12.10 -30.90
C PRO A 755 17.12 12.32 -29.41
N CYS A 756 16.23 12.00 -28.48
CA CYS A 756 16.49 12.03 -27.04
C CYS A 756 17.29 10.80 -26.57
N TYR A 757 18.26 11.03 -25.67
CA TYR A 757 19.08 9.98 -25.05
C TYR A 757 18.88 9.98 -23.54
N MET A 758 18.32 8.88 -23.01
CA MET A 758 17.91 8.84 -21.60
C MET A 758 19.08 8.93 -20.62
N ASP A 759 20.22 8.32 -20.96
CA ASP A 759 21.47 8.31 -20.20
C ASP A 759 22.12 9.70 -20.02
N GLU A 760 21.73 10.67 -20.85
CA GLU A 760 22.20 12.07 -20.72
C GLU A 760 21.20 12.98 -20.00
N HIS A 761 19.93 12.57 -19.82
CA HIS A 761 18.84 13.47 -19.42
C HIS A 761 18.02 13.00 -18.22
N TYR A 762 17.82 11.70 -18.03
CA TYR A 762 16.95 11.16 -17.00
C TYR A 762 17.45 11.50 -15.59
N LEU A 763 18.65 11.04 -15.22
CA LEU A 763 19.18 11.29 -13.87
C LEU A 763 19.42 12.78 -13.58
N PRO A 764 20.01 13.58 -14.50
CA PRO A 764 20.15 15.01 -14.27
C PRO A 764 18.81 15.71 -14.01
N THR A 765 17.77 15.39 -14.78
CA THR A 765 16.44 15.99 -14.61
C THR A 765 15.79 15.52 -13.31
N LEU A 766 15.87 14.23 -13.01
CA LEU A 766 15.34 13.65 -11.78
C LEU A 766 15.96 14.35 -10.57
N VAL A 767 17.28 14.33 -10.44
CA VAL A 767 17.99 14.85 -9.26
C VAL A 767 17.74 16.34 -9.07
N THR A 768 17.75 17.15 -10.14
CA THR A 768 17.40 18.57 -10.02
C THR A 768 15.97 18.79 -9.52
N LYS A 769 15.04 17.90 -9.90
CA LYS A 769 13.62 18.04 -9.54
C LYS A 769 13.31 17.56 -8.12
N ILE A 770 13.92 16.46 -7.67
CA ILE A 770 13.59 15.86 -6.37
C ILE A 770 14.60 16.14 -5.26
N CYS A 771 15.88 16.29 -5.59
CA CYS A 771 16.96 16.39 -4.60
C CYS A 771 18.08 17.36 -5.04
N PRO A 772 17.78 18.61 -5.41
CA PRO A 772 18.79 19.53 -5.97
C PRO A 772 19.96 19.81 -5.00
N ASN A 773 19.72 19.74 -3.69
CA ASN A 773 20.73 20.02 -2.66
C ASN A 773 21.74 18.86 -2.46
N LEU A 774 21.43 17.66 -2.94
CA LEU A 774 22.26 16.46 -2.74
C LEU A 774 23.36 16.30 -3.80
N THR A 775 23.46 17.19 -4.78
CA THR A 775 24.45 17.11 -5.87
C THR A 775 25.33 18.37 -5.96
N SER A 776 26.58 18.17 -6.33
CA SER A 776 27.54 19.22 -6.65
C SER A 776 27.36 19.80 -8.06
N ASN A 777 26.48 19.24 -8.88
CA ASN A 777 26.32 19.52 -10.31
C ASN A 777 27.56 19.26 -11.17
N MET A 778 28.57 18.56 -10.62
CA MET A 778 29.79 18.16 -11.31
C MET A 778 29.89 16.63 -11.41
N THR A 779 30.66 16.14 -12.38
CA THR A 779 31.04 14.73 -12.49
C THR A 779 32.49 14.54 -12.06
N ILE A 780 32.79 13.41 -11.44
CA ILE A 780 34.16 12.99 -11.08
C ILE A 780 34.86 12.21 -12.20
N THR A 781 34.24 12.06 -13.38
CA THR A 781 34.82 11.34 -14.52
C THR A 781 35.18 12.30 -15.65
N TRP A 782 36.47 12.55 -15.83
CA TRP A 782 36.94 13.36 -16.95
C TRP A 782 36.73 12.64 -18.29
N THR A 783 36.25 13.37 -19.29
CA THR A 783 36.00 12.84 -20.63
C THR A 783 36.41 13.90 -21.67
N ASP A 784 37.22 13.50 -22.64
CA ASP A 784 37.65 14.37 -23.74
C ASP A 784 36.64 14.37 -24.90
N TRP A 785 36.02 15.53 -25.12
CA TRP A 785 35.06 15.77 -26.21
C TRP A 785 35.63 16.64 -27.34
N SER A 786 36.95 16.89 -27.37
CA SER A 786 37.60 17.79 -28.33
C SER A 786 37.45 17.37 -29.79
N GLU A 787 37.31 16.07 -30.08
CA GLU A 787 37.10 15.55 -31.44
C GLU A 787 35.67 15.81 -31.99
N GLY A 788 34.73 16.21 -31.13
CA GLY A 788 33.32 16.38 -31.49
C GLY A 788 32.59 15.05 -31.74
N GLY A 789 31.28 15.13 -32.00
CA GLY A 789 30.42 13.98 -32.30
C GLY A 789 29.69 13.38 -31.09
N SER A 790 29.17 12.16 -31.26
CA SER A 790 28.32 11.46 -30.25
C SER A 790 29.12 10.55 -29.31
N HIS A 791 30.44 10.45 -29.50
CA HIS A 791 31.32 9.66 -28.65
C HIS A 791 32.59 10.46 -28.32
N PRO A 792 33.12 10.33 -27.10
CA PRO A 792 34.34 11.02 -26.71
C PRO A 792 35.57 10.36 -27.35
N ARG A 793 36.68 11.10 -27.36
CA ARG A 793 37.97 10.63 -27.87
C ARG A 793 38.41 9.34 -27.17
N MET A 794 38.93 8.41 -27.96
CA MET A 794 39.51 7.15 -27.47
C MET A 794 41.04 7.23 -27.46
N PHE A 795 41.63 7.17 -26.28
CA PHE A 795 43.09 7.14 -26.10
C PHE A 795 43.64 5.73 -26.41
N LYS A 796 44.68 5.68 -27.25
CA LYS A 796 45.43 4.49 -27.63
C LYS A 796 46.78 4.45 -26.91
N ARG A 797 47.56 3.40 -27.17
CA ARG A 797 48.83 3.13 -26.49
C ARG A 797 49.77 4.34 -26.41
N ASN A 798 49.92 5.08 -27.51
CA ASN A 798 50.87 6.18 -27.63
C ASN A 798 50.38 7.49 -26.97
N ASP A 799 49.08 7.60 -26.71
CA ASP A 799 48.52 8.78 -26.04
C ASP A 799 48.77 8.75 -24.51
N VAL A 800 49.02 7.57 -23.95
CA VAL A 800 49.18 7.38 -22.50
C VAL A 800 50.61 7.68 -22.06
N THR A 801 50.82 8.88 -21.53
CA THR A 801 52.08 9.32 -20.91
C THR A 801 51.85 9.80 -19.47
N GLN A 802 52.92 9.84 -18.67
CA GLN A 802 52.83 10.34 -17.29
C GLN A 802 52.36 11.81 -17.27
N GLY A 803 52.95 12.67 -18.11
CA GLY A 803 52.59 14.09 -18.18
C GLY A 803 51.14 14.32 -18.61
N PHE A 804 50.59 13.46 -19.48
CA PHE A 804 49.18 13.51 -19.85
C PHE A 804 48.25 13.18 -18.67
N LEU A 805 48.56 12.15 -17.88
CA LEU A 805 47.73 11.81 -16.72
C LEU A 805 47.87 12.84 -15.59
N GLU A 806 49.06 13.41 -15.41
CA GLU A 806 49.31 14.51 -14.46
C GLU A 806 48.59 15.81 -14.86
N SER A 807 48.49 16.11 -16.16
CA SER A 807 47.74 17.28 -16.62
C SER A 807 46.24 17.16 -16.34
N ILE A 808 45.67 15.94 -16.41
CA ILE A 808 44.28 15.72 -16.01
C ILE A 808 44.11 15.87 -14.49
N ARG A 809 45.07 15.37 -13.69
CA ARG A 809 45.01 15.42 -12.21
C ARG A 809 45.12 16.83 -11.65
N ASN A 810 45.94 17.68 -12.26
CA ASN A 810 46.32 18.98 -11.69
C ASN A 810 45.89 20.18 -12.56
N GLY A 811 45.25 19.94 -13.70
CA GLY A 811 44.92 20.98 -14.68
C GLY A 811 43.60 21.70 -14.45
N PHE A 812 42.84 21.35 -13.41
CA PHE A 812 41.50 21.88 -13.16
C PHE A 812 41.35 22.27 -11.68
N ASN A 813 40.59 23.34 -11.44
CA ASN A 813 40.17 23.75 -10.11
C ASN A 813 38.64 23.64 -10.03
N CYS A 814 38.14 23.21 -8.88
CA CYS A 814 36.73 22.98 -8.63
C CYS A 814 36.43 23.13 -7.14
N THR A 815 35.13 23.18 -6.81
CA THR A 815 34.69 23.26 -5.41
C THR A 815 34.43 21.87 -4.85
N TYR A 816 35.07 21.54 -3.73
CA TYR A 816 34.85 20.32 -2.96
C TYR A 816 34.53 20.69 -1.51
N ASN A 817 33.36 20.28 -1.01
CA ASN A 817 32.86 20.63 0.33
C ASN A 817 32.91 22.14 0.66
N GLY A 818 32.71 23.00 -0.35
CA GLY A 818 32.73 24.45 -0.21
C GLY A 818 34.12 25.09 -0.36
N GLU A 819 35.19 24.30 -0.45
CA GLU A 819 36.56 24.78 -0.60
C GLU A 819 37.11 24.56 -2.02
N MET A 820 38.09 25.37 -2.42
CA MET A 820 38.78 25.19 -3.69
C MET A 820 39.70 23.97 -3.64
N SER A 821 39.59 23.07 -4.61
CA SER A 821 40.38 21.85 -4.72
C SER A 821 40.91 21.68 -6.15
N SER A 822 42.10 21.09 -6.27
CA SER A 822 42.66 20.64 -7.54
C SER A 822 42.24 19.21 -7.92
N ILE A 823 41.63 18.47 -7.00
CA ILE A 823 41.16 17.09 -7.24
C ILE A 823 39.72 17.14 -7.73
N CYS A 824 39.56 17.37 -9.04
CA CYS A 824 38.23 17.50 -9.66
C CYS A 824 37.69 16.22 -10.30
N TYR A 825 38.61 15.39 -10.79
CA TYR A 825 38.26 14.15 -11.47
C TYR A 825 39.01 12.99 -10.81
N LEU A 826 38.27 11.99 -10.35
CA LEU A 826 38.83 10.77 -9.75
C LEU A 826 39.08 9.69 -10.81
N PHE A 827 38.33 9.75 -11.92
CA PHE A 827 38.39 8.80 -13.01
C PHE A 827 38.51 9.50 -14.34
N THR A 828 38.98 8.78 -15.35
CA THR A 828 39.06 9.28 -16.73
C THR A 828 38.69 8.20 -17.74
N ARG A 829 38.14 8.63 -18.89
CA ARG A 829 37.76 7.80 -20.04
C ARG A 829 38.01 8.57 -21.35
N LYS A 830 38.21 7.92 -22.51
CA LYS A 830 37.99 6.50 -22.83
C LYS A 830 39.30 5.83 -23.28
N PHE A 831 39.68 4.71 -22.66
CA PHE A 831 40.98 4.05 -22.93
C PHE A 831 40.80 2.74 -23.70
N HIS A 832 41.54 2.59 -24.80
CA HIS A 832 41.57 1.36 -25.61
C HIS A 832 42.35 0.24 -24.89
N PRO A 833 42.04 -1.06 -25.06
CA PRO A 833 42.78 -2.17 -24.45
C PRO A 833 44.30 -2.13 -24.63
N SER A 834 44.78 -1.57 -25.76
CA SER A 834 46.22 -1.39 -26.02
C SER A 834 46.96 -0.50 -25.00
N THR A 835 46.23 0.25 -24.19
CA THR A 835 46.75 1.14 -23.14
C THR A 835 47.14 0.41 -21.86
N LEU A 836 46.73 -0.85 -21.66
CA LEU A 836 47.00 -1.58 -20.42
C LEU A 836 48.49 -1.59 -20.06
N GLN A 837 49.36 -1.97 -21.01
CA GLN A 837 50.80 -2.08 -20.76
C GLN A 837 51.47 -0.75 -20.36
N PRO A 838 51.28 0.38 -21.08
CA PRO A 838 51.82 1.66 -20.61
C PRO A 838 51.19 2.11 -19.29
N LEU A 839 49.89 1.84 -19.05
CA LEU A 839 49.26 2.14 -17.76
C LEU A 839 49.89 1.36 -16.60
N LEU A 840 50.13 0.05 -16.74
CA LEU A 840 50.80 -0.77 -15.72
C LEU A 840 52.22 -0.30 -15.43
N LYS A 841 52.91 0.29 -16.42
CA LYS A 841 54.24 0.88 -16.23
C LYS A 841 54.20 2.21 -15.46
N ILE A 842 53.16 3.01 -15.69
CA ILE A 842 53.01 4.36 -15.09
C ILE A 842 52.36 4.29 -13.70
N ALA A 843 51.42 3.36 -13.51
CA ALA A 843 50.56 3.29 -12.32
C ALA A 843 51.32 3.16 -10.99
N PRO A 844 52.40 2.36 -10.84
CA PRO A 844 53.16 2.33 -9.58
C PRO A 844 53.68 3.70 -9.16
N LYS A 845 54.19 4.49 -10.11
CA LYS A 845 54.68 5.85 -9.86
C LYS A 845 53.54 6.85 -9.63
N LEU A 846 52.49 6.76 -10.45
CA LEU A 846 51.37 7.72 -10.42
C LEU A 846 50.43 7.50 -9.22
N LEU A 847 50.19 6.25 -8.85
CA LEU A 847 49.24 5.84 -7.80
C LEU A 847 49.98 5.40 -6.52
N GLY A 848 51.32 5.37 -6.52
CA GLY A 848 52.09 5.07 -5.31
C GLY A 848 51.96 3.61 -4.85
N PHE A 849 51.76 2.67 -5.78
CA PHE A 849 51.85 1.25 -5.44
C PHE A 849 53.31 0.91 -5.18
N SER A 850 53.65 0.44 -3.98
CA SER A 850 54.99 -0.12 -3.72
C SER A 850 55.25 -1.27 -4.70
N PRO A 851 56.44 -1.33 -5.33
CA PRO A 851 56.82 -2.42 -6.24
C PRO A 851 56.65 -3.82 -5.64
#